data_AF-A0AAJ2T8W0-F1
#
_entry.id   AF-A0AAJ2T8W0-F1
#
_cell.length_a   1.000
_cell.length_b   1.000
_cell.length_c   1.000
_cell.angle_alpha   90.00
_cell.angle_beta   90.00
_cell.angle_gamma   90.00
#
_symmetry.space_group_name_H-M   'P 1'
#
loop_
_entity.id
_entity.type
_entity.pdbx_description
1 polymer ?
#
loop_
_entity_poly.entity_id
_entity_poly.type
_entity_poly.pdbx_seq_one_letter_code
_entity_poly.pdbx_strand_id
1 'polypeptide(L)'
;MQKHAVIQIILVSMLFLMFSCGRKSEDAIVKPDGTSAFTVIRSDDASVCPPEFAVSLKNAIIGITGVDIGIKTDFVSDRIPDSAEGEYEIIVGKTSREITAELAPLAPRLNDWLIARRGGKIVIYGQDKLGDATAYFLEHYASDGNIYVPDGETYIHKDDGYIADSITIDGADLKDFVIRADKEKESAALALSDRIAEIYGYSLKVTTRPGNTQEGRQIIFTSGETPDQTISRIYADDGNLYLEPGALTGDNVIAELLIKYITGNMNDKKLEITDTLDLKEDTMDKRYVIADADYLASLDEKAEKMKQSVLGTASDYTVGDGGKIYYFAANGDDSNDGLTEKTPFKTLSKLSELPLNSGDVVLFRRGDTFRGSITAAKGVTYSAWGEGDKPTISASKMNYASPELWQETSYENVWVCTKTLVNVGIVTLDHSGEYGKYDELVGTRMIAGKDGFDGAGDMKNDLEVWSDLAANRLYFYSDKGNPGERFKSIEIGERGNAISVNAPGVTVDNLHITLTGSHGVGAGTTKNLTVRNCVFDWLGGSILTGFDGANVTGYGNAVEVYGGVEGYHVYNNWIYQIYDTGITHQFSYDESIKRNIMADIEYNDNLIEYCFWSIEYYNSTGGAGTYRETRDVYVHDNFCRFGGEGWGCKGRESGAPMYCIASKPDKTENYVTENNIFDRCLGYLVSTYGENMAGIYVFRSNTYVQPNGAKFARVTDADWMFDGAAADRMEKYFGEESPVLAVIVE
;
A
#
# COMPACT_ATOMS: atom_id res chain seq x y z
N MET A 1 9.69 20.74 49.28
CA MET A 1 8.56 21.53 48.75
C MET A 1 7.25 21.09 49.39
N GLN A 2 7.05 21.31 50.69
CA GLN A 2 5.86 20.84 51.41
C GLN A 2 5.29 21.89 52.38
N LYS A 3 5.58 23.18 52.12
CA LYS A 3 5.11 24.32 52.93
C LYS A 3 4.22 25.32 52.18
N HIS A 4 4.04 25.19 50.85
CA HIS A 4 3.17 26.09 50.07
C HIS A 4 1.76 25.55 49.82
N ALA A 5 1.57 24.22 49.79
CA ALA A 5 0.25 23.61 49.60
C ALA A 5 -0.72 23.79 50.80
N VAL A 6 -0.21 24.11 52.00
CA VAL A 6 -1.02 24.24 53.22
C VAL A 6 -1.62 25.66 53.37
N ILE A 7 -1.12 26.66 52.64
CA ILE A 7 -1.59 28.06 52.79
C ILE A 7 -2.79 28.37 51.88
N GLN A 8 -2.93 27.72 50.71
CA GLN A 8 -4.09 27.91 49.83
C GLN A 8 -5.37 27.20 50.32
N ILE A 9 -5.23 26.04 50.98
CA ILE A 9 -6.40 25.32 51.55
C ILE A 9 -7.01 26.11 52.73
N ILE A 10 -6.20 26.90 53.45
CA ILE A 10 -6.68 27.72 54.59
C ILE A 10 -7.46 28.96 54.12
N LEU A 11 -7.15 29.52 52.94
CA LEU A 11 -7.91 30.66 52.40
C LEU A 11 -9.28 30.26 51.84
N VAL A 12 -9.41 29.08 51.23
CA VAL A 12 -10.71 28.56 50.76
C VAL A 12 -11.60 28.15 51.94
N SER A 13 -11.02 27.63 53.03
CA SER A 13 -11.78 27.25 54.23
C SER A 13 -12.12 28.42 55.16
N MET A 14 -11.38 29.55 55.14
CA MET A 14 -11.78 30.78 55.84
C MET A 14 -12.93 31.53 55.15
N LEU A 15 -13.15 31.34 53.85
CA LEU A 15 -14.33 31.85 53.16
C LEU A 15 -15.60 31.06 53.54
N PHE A 16 -15.46 29.77 53.86
CA PHE A 16 -16.58 28.88 54.22
C PHE A 16 -17.23 29.18 55.58
N LEU A 17 -16.52 29.84 56.51
CA LEU A 17 -17.08 30.25 57.80
C LEU A 17 -17.89 31.56 57.75
N MET A 18 -17.89 32.28 56.61
CA MET A 18 -18.77 33.45 56.42
C MET A 18 -20.04 33.16 55.58
N PHE A 19 -20.11 32.04 54.86
CA PHE A 19 -21.28 31.75 53.99
C PHE A 19 -22.38 30.89 54.63
N SER A 20 -22.16 30.32 55.82
CA SER A 20 -23.26 29.67 56.56
C SER A 20 -24.19 30.65 57.27
N CYS A 21 -23.90 31.96 57.21
CA CYS A 21 -24.72 33.02 57.79
C CYS A 21 -24.97 34.13 56.75
N GLY A 22 -25.76 33.83 55.71
CA GLY A 22 -26.15 34.85 54.72
C GLY A 22 -26.77 34.38 53.41
N ARG A 23 -27.39 33.18 53.34
CA ARG A 23 -28.11 32.77 52.11
C ARG A 23 -29.35 33.63 51.94
N LYS A 24 -29.40 34.41 50.86
CA LYS A 24 -30.53 35.29 50.58
C LYS A 24 -31.50 34.61 49.61
N SER A 25 -32.78 34.96 49.70
CA SER A 25 -33.80 34.41 48.79
C SER A 25 -33.54 34.72 47.32
N GLU A 26 -32.89 35.87 47.04
CA GLU A 26 -32.50 36.28 45.68
C GLU A 26 -31.38 35.41 45.07
N ASP A 27 -30.65 34.64 45.87
CA ASP A 27 -29.58 33.76 45.40
C ASP A 27 -30.14 32.41 44.87
N ALA A 28 -31.38 32.07 45.22
CA ALA A 28 -32.03 30.82 44.85
C ALA A 28 -32.51 30.81 43.40
N ILE A 29 -32.31 29.70 42.68
CA ILE A 29 -32.85 29.57 41.32
C ILE A 29 -34.34 29.20 41.31
N VAL A 30 -34.87 28.58 42.37
CA VAL A 30 -36.31 28.35 42.57
C VAL A 30 -36.82 29.23 43.72
N LYS A 31 -37.92 29.95 43.48
CA LYS A 31 -38.57 30.82 44.48
C LYS A 31 -39.34 30.00 45.51
N PRO A 32 -39.64 30.56 46.71
CA PRO A 32 -40.42 29.87 47.73
C PRO A 32 -41.83 29.42 47.30
N ASP A 33 -42.39 30.01 46.24
CA ASP A 33 -43.69 29.64 45.66
C ASP A 33 -43.61 28.45 44.68
N GLY A 34 -42.42 27.85 44.52
CA GLY A 34 -42.18 26.71 43.64
C GLY A 34 -41.97 27.07 42.17
N THR A 35 -41.89 28.36 41.82
CA THR A 35 -41.61 28.82 40.45
C THR A 35 -40.14 29.16 40.24
N SER A 36 -39.65 29.04 39.00
CA SER A 36 -38.33 29.54 38.59
C SER A 36 -38.46 30.43 37.36
N ALA A 37 -37.67 31.50 37.31
CA ALA A 37 -37.51 32.33 36.13
C ALA A 37 -36.33 31.88 35.26
N PHE A 38 -35.47 30.99 35.77
CA PHE A 38 -34.27 30.55 35.07
C PHE A 38 -34.61 29.57 33.95
N THR A 39 -33.79 29.57 32.91
CA THR A 39 -33.80 28.55 31.86
C THR A 39 -32.37 28.18 31.50
N VAL A 40 -32.11 26.89 31.26
CA VAL A 40 -30.78 26.45 30.82
C VAL A 40 -30.58 26.84 29.35
N ILE A 41 -29.44 27.44 29.02
CA ILE A 41 -29.05 27.81 27.65
C ILE A 41 -27.86 26.96 27.24
N ARG A 42 -27.93 26.36 26.04
CA ARG A 42 -26.86 25.57 25.42
C ARG A 42 -26.57 26.05 24.01
N SER A 43 -25.35 25.80 23.54
CA SER A 43 -25.00 25.92 22.13
C SER A 43 -25.60 24.77 21.30
N ASP A 44 -25.92 25.05 20.03
CA ASP A 44 -26.16 24.00 19.01
C ASP A 44 -24.88 23.57 18.29
N ASP A 45 -23.76 24.26 18.52
CA ASP A 45 -22.44 23.82 18.09
C ASP A 45 -21.83 22.88 19.16
N ALA A 46 -21.85 21.59 18.84
CA ALA A 46 -21.36 20.54 19.73
C ALA A 46 -19.85 20.64 20.01
N SER A 47 -19.08 21.38 19.21
CA SER A 47 -17.64 21.58 19.42
C SER A 47 -17.32 22.52 20.58
N VAL A 48 -18.28 23.37 20.98
CA VAL A 48 -18.09 24.37 22.05
C VAL A 48 -18.95 24.10 23.29
N CYS A 49 -19.95 23.24 23.18
CA CYS A 49 -20.72 22.69 24.30
C CYS A 49 -21.41 21.39 23.85
N PRO A 50 -20.90 20.21 24.27
CA PRO A 50 -21.61 18.97 24.02
C PRO A 50 -23.02 19.02 24.67
N PRO A 51 -24.11 18.83 23.89
CA PRO A 51 -25.48 19.04 24.37
C PRO A 51 -25.85 18.24 25.62
N GLU A 52 -25.20 17.09 25.83
CA GLU A 52 -25.39 16.19 26.96
C GLU A 52 -25.09 16.85 28.31
N PHE A 53 -24.13 17.79 28.40
CA PHE A 53 -23.80 18.44 29.67
C PHE A 53 -24.93 19.37 30.13
N ALA A 54 -25.48 20.17 29.23
CA ALA A 54 -26.60 21.06 29.54
C ALA A 54 -27.88 20.29 29.89
N VAL A 55 -28.16 19.19 29.17
CA VAL A 55 -29.30 18.31 29.48
C VAL A 55 -29.13 17.62 30.83
N SER A 56 -27.93 17.10 31.11
CA SER A 56 -27.62 16.44 32.38
C SER A 56 -27.72 17.40 33.55
N LEU A 57 -27.21 18.63 33.39
CA LEU A 57 -27.33 19.69 34.39
C LEU A 57 -28.81 20.01 34.66
N LYS A 58 -29.64 20.21 33.62
CA LYS A 58 -31.08 20.48 33.79
C LYS A 58 -31.77 19.37 34.59
N ASN A 59 -31.49 18.12 34.26
CA ASN A 59 -32.10 16.97 34.94
C ASN A 59 -31.65 16.86 36.40
N ALA A 60 -30.37 17.17 36.69
CA ALA A 60 -29.89 17.24 38.06
C ALA A 60 -30.58 18.36 38.87
N ILE A 61 -30.78 19.54 38.26
CA ILE A 61 -31.53 20.65 38.85
C ILE A 61 -32.96 20.22 39.19
N ILE A 62 -33.64 19.51 38.28
CA ILE A 62 -34.98 18.94 38.54
C ILE A 62 -34.94 17.97 39.70
N GLY A 63 -33.94 17.08 39.75
CA GLY A 63 -33.79 16.10 40.83
C GLY A 63 -33.61 16.75 42.20
N ILE A 64 -32.90 17.89 42.27
CA ILE A 64 -32.64 18.63 43.50
C ILE A 64 -33.86 19.46 43.93
N THR A 65 -34.48 20.17 42.98
CA THR A 65 -35.48 21.21 43.26
C THR A 65 -36.93 20.74 43.12
N GLY A 66 -37.16 19.67 42.36
CA GLY A 66 -38.49 19.25 41.91
C GLY A 66 -39.10 20.11 40.80
N VAL A 67 -38.39 21.12 40.28
CA VAL A 67 -38.90 22.09 39.29
C VAL A 67 -38.17 21.95 37.96
N ASP A 68 -38.92 21.79 36.87
CA ASP A 68 -38.36 21.85 35.51
C ASP A 68 -38.24 23.31 35.05
N ILE A 69 -37.00 23.79 35.00
CA ILE A 69 -36.66 25.15 34.57
C ILE A 69 -36.49 25.28 33.04
N GLY A 70 -36.62 24.18 32.30
CA GLY A 70 -36.51 24.18 30.83
C GLY A 70 -35.08 24.32 30.30
N ILE A 71 -34.93 24.07 29.00
CA ILE A 71 -33.68 24.23 28.25
C ILE A 71 -33.96 24.84 26.88
N LYS A 72 -33.14 25.79 26.44
CA LYS A 72 -33.22 26.47 25.15
C LYS A 72 -31.87 26.46 24.43
N THR A 73 -31.93 26.57 23.10
CA THR A 73 -30.76 26.86 22.27
C THR A 73 -30.39 28.34 22.38
N ASP A 74 -29.11 28.64 22.18
CA ASP A 74 -28.57 29.98 22.05
C ASP A 74 -28.75 30.57 20.63
N PHE A 75 -29.25 29.79 19.67
CA PHE A 75 -29.51 30.24 18.31
C PHE A 75 -30.70 31.21 18.26
N VAL A 76 -30.41 32.47 17.92
CA VAL A 76 -31.41 33.55 17.80
C VAL A 76 -31.93 33.63 16.36
N SER A 77 -33.24 33.51 16.16
CA SER A 77 -33.88 33.67 14.85
C SER A 77 -35.28 34.27 14.97
N ASP A 78 -35.59 35.23 14.10
CA ASP A 78 -36.94 35.82 14.00
C ASP A 78 -38.03 34.80 13.65
N ARG A 79 -37.63 33.58 13.22
CA ARG A 79 -38.53 32.46 12.91
C ARG A 79 -38.79 31.54 14.09
N ILE A 80 -38.06 31.68 15.20
CA ILE A 80 -38.20 30.88 16.41
C ILE A 80 -38.70 31.80 17.53
N PRO A 81 -40.00 31.76 17.89
CA PRO A 81 -40.62 32.71 18.83
C PRO A 81 -40.00 32.77 20.23
N ASP A 82 -39.17 31.78 20.59
CA ASP A 82 -38.66 31.54 21.94
C ASP A 82 -37.13 31.70 22.08
N SER A 83 -36.43 32.20 21.06
CA SER A 83 -34.96 32.30 21.04
C SER A 83 -34.39 33.61 21.59
N ALA A 84 -35.23 34.56 22.01
CA ALA A 84 -34.77 35.82 22.59
C ALA A 84 -34.00 35.59 23.90
N GLU A 85 -32.99 36.42 24.15
CA GLU A 85 -32.21 36.36 25.38
C GLU A 85 -33.09 36.70 26.59
N GLY A 86 -33.15 35.76 27.55
CA GLY A 86 -33.92 35.91 28.78
C GLY A 86 -33.17 36.69 29.86
N GLU A 87 -33.89 37.27 30.81
CA GLU A 87 -33.26 37.97 31.95
C GLU A 87 -32.57 36.98 32.92
N TYR A 88 -33.13 35.77 33.06
CA TYR A 88 -32.65 34.73 33.98
C TYR A 88 -32.25 33.46 33.20
N GLU A 89 -30.95 33.20 33.10
CA GLU A 89 -30.41 32.11 32.28
C GLU A 89 -29.26 31.39 32.99
N ILE A 90 -29.23 30.05 32.89
CA ILE A 90 -28.08 29.22 33.26
C ILE A 90 -27.39 28.80 31.97
N ILE A 91 -26.31 29.48 31.64
CA ILE A 91 -25.57 29.34 30.37
C ILE A 91 -24.46 28.30 30.57
N VAL A 92 -24.50 27.24 29.76
CA VAL A 92 -23.59 26.10 29.86
C VAL A 92 -22.66 26.10 28.64
N GLY A 93 -21.36 26.20 28.88
CA GLY A 93 -20.33 26.27 27.85
C GLY A 93 -20.26 27.64 27.16
N LYS A 94 -19.55 27.69 26.02
CA LYS A 94 -19.52 28.90 25.18
C LYS A 94 -20.81 28.97 24.37
N THR A 95 -21.46 30.12 24.39
CA THR A 95 -22.71 30.34 23.65
C THR A 95 -22.66 31.67 22.90
N SER A 96 -23.72 31.99 22.18
CA SER A 96 -23.91 33.29 21.52
C SER A 96 -24.13 34.46 22.51
N ARG A 97 -24.30 34.17 23.83
CA ARG A 97 -24.55 35.19 24.85
C ARG A 97 -23.30 36.02 25.12
N GLU A 98 -23.42 37.35 25.09
CA GLU A 98 -22.31 38.31 25.26
C GLU A 98 -21.52 38.06 26.55
N ILE A 99 -22.21 37.69 27.64
CA ILE A 99 -21.58 37.38 28.93
C ILE A 99 -20.57 36.22 28.85
N THR A 100 -20.75 35.27 27.92
CA THR A 100 -19.76 34.21 27.73
C THR A 100 -18.49 34.71 27.05
N ALA A 101 -18.58 35.72 26.18
CA ALA A 101 -17.42 36.37 25.58
C ALA A 101 -16.65 37.24 26.59
N GLU A 102 -17.35 37.81 27.58
CA GLU A 102 -16.73 38.53 28.71
C GLU A 102 -15.96 37.58 29.63
N LEU A 103 -16.54 36.42 29.96
CA LEU A 103 -16.01 35.52 30.99
C LEU A 103 -15.00 34.48 30.47
N ALA A 104 -15.15 33.97 29.24
CA ALA A 104 -14.24 32.96 28.69
C ALA A 104 -12.75 33.34 28.76
N PRO A 105 -12.33 34.60 28.54
CA PRO A 105 -10.94 35.03 28.73
C PRO A 105 -10.38 34.86 30.15
N LEU A 106 -11.23 34.70 31.17
CA LEU A 106 -10.81 34.47 32.56
C LEU A 106 -10.37 33.02 32.79
N ALA A 107 -10.76 32.07 31.93
CA ALA A 107 -10.38 30.66 31.94
C ALA A 107 -9.71 30.26 30.61
N PRO A 108 -8.53 30.82 30.27
CA PRO A 108 -8.00 30.77 28.91
C PRO A 108 -7.19 29.49 28.61
N ARG A 109 -6.83 28.68 29.62
CA ARG A 109 -6.07 27.45 29.42
C ARG A 109 -6.98 26.22 29.40
N LEU A 110 -6.54 25.17 28.72
CA LEU A 110 -7.00 23.80 28.91
C LEU A 110 -7.02 23.52 30.43
N ASN A 111 -7.86 22.61 30.88
CA ASN A 111 -8.14 22.33 32.28
C ASN A 111 -8.80 23.49 33.09
N ASP A 112 -8.87 24.72 32.56
CA ASP A 112 -9.55 25.83 33.24
C ASP A 112 -11.07 25.74 33.12
N TRP A 113 -11.73 26.13 34.20
CA TRP A 113 -13.16 26.34 34.22
C TRP A 113 -13.56 27.37 35.27
N LEU A 114 -14.74 27.95 35.08
CA LEU A 114 -15.32 28.95 35.96
C LEU A 114 -16.81 28.76 36.09
N ILE A 115 -17.32 29.24 37.23
CA ILE A 115 -18.73 29.45 37.47
C ILE A 115 -18.91 30.91 37.91
N ALA A 116 -19.74 31.65 37.20
CA ALA A 116 -19.97 33.06 37.50
C ALA A 116 -21.46 33.37 37.55
N ARG A 117 -21.86 34.26 38.46
CA ARG A 117 -23.17 34.88 38.44
C ARG A 117 -23.05 36.39 38.28
N ARG A 118 -23.89 36.94 37.39
CA ARG A 118 -24.11 38.38 37.18
C ARG A 118 -25.61 38.64 37.11
N GLY A 119 -26.21 39.01 38.24
CA GLY A 119 -27.65 39.25 38.31
C GLY A 119 -28.43 37.98 37.98
N GLY A 120 -29.20 37.99 36.89
CA GLY A 120 -29.97 36.83 36.42
C GLY A 120 -29.16 35.82 35.59
N LYS A 121 -27.90 36.09 35.28
CA LYS A 121 -27.07 35.19 34.45
C LYS A 121 -26.14 34.36 35.30
N ILE A 122 -26.23 33.03 35.17
CA ILE A 122 -25.30 32.08 35.75
C ILE A 122 -24.56 31.42 34.60
N VAL A 123 -23.23 31.53 34.54
CA VAL A 123 -22.39 30.97 33.49
C VAL A 123 -21.55 29.86 34.07
N ILE A 124 -21.62 28.68 33.47
CA ILE A 124 -20.77 27.52 33.78
C ILE A 124 -19.94 27.26 32.52
N TYR A 125 -18.65 27.54 32.59
CA TYR A 125 -17.75 27.51 31.44
C TYR A 125 -16.51 26.69 31.76
N GLY A 126 -16.01 25.93 30.78
CA GLY A 126 -14.70 25.28 30.83
C GLY A 126 -14.20 25.00 29.42
N GLN A 127 -12.89 25.01 29.20
CA GLN A 127 -12.31 24.71 27.88
C GLN A 127 -12.63 23.27 27.48
N ASP A 128 -12.01 22.30 28.17
CA ASP A 128 -12.27 20.85 28.06
C ASP A 128 -12.90 20.27 29.34
N LYS A 129 -13.03 21.08 30.40
CA LYS A 129 -13.53 20.68 31.73
C LYS A 129 -14.94 21.14 32.04
N LEU A 130 -15.76 21.34 31.02
CA LEU A 130 -17.17 21.70 31.22
C LEU A 130 -17.92 20.68 32.10
N GLY A 131 -17.62 19.39 31.96
CA GLY A 131 -18.15 18.34 32.83
C GLY A 131 -17.80 18.55 34.31
N ASP A 132 -16.52 18.79 34.62
CA ASP A 132 -16.07 19.06 35.99
C ASP A 132 -16.71 20.33 36.56
N ALA A 133 -16.85 21.38 35.75
CA ALA A 133 -17.52 22.62 36.14
C ALA A 133 -18.99 22.39 36.51
N THR A 134 -19.73 21.61 35.70
CA THR A 134 -21.13 21.27 36.01
C THR A 134 -21.27 20.39 37.25
N ALA A 135 -20.33 19.45 37.47
CA ALA A 135 -20.33 18.62 38.66
C ALA A 135 -20.06 19.46 39.92
N TYR A 136 -19.06 20.34 39.86
CA TYR A 136 -18.74 21.25 40.96
C TYR A 136 -19.91 22.18 41.28
N PHE A 137 -20.57 22.71 40.24
CA PHE A 137 -21.75 23.56 40.38
C PHE A 137 -22.83 22.89 41.24
N LEU A 138 -23.14 21.63 40.91
CA LEU A 138 -24.15 20.86 41.62
C LEU A 138 -23.72 20.50 43.04
N GLU A 139 -22.46 20.12 43.24
CA GLU A 139 -21.93 19.74 44.56
C GLU A 139 -21.90 20.92 45.54
N HIS A 140 -21.54 22.12 45.07
CA HIS A 140 -21.21 23.24 45.95
C HIS A 140 -22.34 24.27 46.10
N TYR A 141 -23.22 24.41 45.10
CA TYR A 141 -24.34 25.36 45.17
C TYR A 141 -25.69 24.71 45.49
N ALA A 142 -25.82 23.38 45.42
CA ALA A 142 -27.05 22.70 45.83
C ALA A 142 -27.14 22.55 47.35
N SER A 143 -28.26 22.97 47.93
CA SER A 143 -28.52 22.83 49.37
C SER A 143 -30.00 23.01 49.67
N ASP A 144 -30.49 22.34 50.72
CA ASP A 144 -31.87 22.46 51.21
C ASP A 144 -32.95 22.26 50.12
N GLY A 145 -32.71 21.36 49.17
CA GLY A 145 -33.63 21.08 48.06
C GLY A 145 -33.73 22.23 47.03
N ASN A 146 -32.70 23.08 46.93
CA ASN A 146 -32.62 24.15 45.95
C ASN A 146 -31.16 24.40 45.53
N ILE A 147 -30.90 25.36 44.64
CA ILE A 147 -29.56 25.79 44.24
C ILE A 147 -29.43 27.29 44.51
N TYR A 148 -28.39 27.66 45.27
CA TYR A 148 -28.10 29.03 45.68
C TYR A 148 -26.76 29.45 45.14
N VAL A 149 -26.75 30.36 44.16
CA VAL A 149 -25.52 30.88 43.55
C VAL A 149 -25.41 32.36 43.90
N PRO A 150 -24.50 32.81 44.76
CA PRO A 150 -24.34 34.23 45.05
C PRO A 150 -23.78 34.98 43.83
N ASP A 151 -24.09 36.28 43.71
CA ASP A 151 -23.42 37.16 42.73
C ASP A 151 -21.90 37.16 42.98
N GLY A 152 -21.12 36.96 41.92
CA GLY A 152 -19.67 36.81 42.00
C GLY A 152 -19.15 35.74 41.07
N GLU A 153 -17.89 35.34 41.27
CA GLU A 153 -17.22 34.33 40.45
C GLU A 153 -16.51 33.33 41.33
N THR A 154 -16.58 32.07 40.95
CA THR A 154 -15.70 31.01 41.45
C THR A 154 -14.86 30.54 40.28
N TYR A 155 -13.57 30.89 40.36
CA TYR A 155 -12.57 30.49 39.41
C TYR A 155 -11.77 29.33 39.98
N ILE A 156 -11.72 28.20 39.26
CA ILE A 156 -10.91 27.06 39.66
C ILE A 156 -9.96 26.72 38.54
N HIS A 157 -8.69 26.94 38.84
CA HIS A 157 -7.57 26.55 38.02
C HIS A 157 -7.01 25.22 38.52
N LYS A 158 -6.79 24.27 37.62
CA LYS A 158 -6.11 23.01 37.92
C LYS A 158 -4.76 23.01 37.19
N ASP A 159 -3.77 23.63 37.83
CA ASP A 159 -2.46 23.98 37.23
C ASP A 159 -1.34 22.95 37.51
N ASP A 160 -1.64 21.65 37.46
CA ASP A 160 -0.72 20.62 37.96
C ASP A 160 0.00 19.79 36.89
N GLY A 161 -0.10 20.13 35.60
CA GLY A 161 0.37 19.25 34.51
C GLY A 161 1.19 19.82 33.36
N TYR A 162 1.15 21.13 33.06
CA TYR A 162 1.79 21.65 31.84
C TYR A 162 3.32 21.59 31.86
N ILE A 163 3.88 21.27 30.69
CA ILE A 163 5.33 21.22 30.45
C ILE A 163 5.89 22.65 30.30
N ALA A 164 5.08 23.57 29.76
CA ALA A 164 5.45 24.94 29.48
C ALA A 164 4.66 25.96 30.31
N ASP A 165 5.37 26.92 30.90
CA ASP A 165 4.80 28.12 31.54
C ASP A 165 4.80 29.31 30.56
N SER A 166 5.75 29.33 29.61
CA SER A 166 5.89 30.37 28.59
C SER A 166 6.60 29.82 27.35
N ILE A 167 6.00 29.98 26.17
CA ILE A 167 6.67 29.73 24.89
C ILE A 167 6.59 31.01 24.07
N THR A 168 7.72 31.50 23.58
CA THR A 168 7.79 32.75 22.81
C THR A 168 8.54 32.56 21.50
N ILE A 169 8.09 33.25 20.45
CA ILE A 169 8.72 33.32 19.13
C ILE A 169 8.95 34.79 18.82
N ASP A 170 10.20 35.19 18.62
CA ASP A 170 10.62 36.58 18.42
C ASP A 170 9.95 37.54 19.42
N GLY A 171 9.99 37.16 20.70
CA GLY A 171 9.45 37.91 21.82
C GLY A 171 7.92 38.00 21.93
N ALA A 172 7.12 37.38 21.05
CA ALA A 172 5.68 37.21 21.31
C ALA A 172 5.35 35.82 21.82
N ASP A 173 4.32 35.76 22.64
CA ASP A 173 3.80 34.55 23.23
C ASP A 173 3.14 33.67 22.15
N LEU A 174 3.45 32.37 22.15
CA LEU A 174 2.92 31.40 21.21
C LEU A 174 1.38 31.36 21.22
N LYS A 175 0.74 31.64 22.37
CA LYS A 175 -0.73 31.66 22.48
C LYS A 175 -1.40 32.73 21.61
N ASP A 176 -0.64 33.73 21.17
CA ASP A 176 -1.11 34.81 20.30
C ASP A 176 -1.00 34.45 18.81
N PHE A 177 -0.50 33.25 18.47
CA PHE A 177 -0.37 32.77 17.10
C PHE A 177 -1.62 32.04 16.61
N VAL A 178 -1.83 32.07 15.30
CA VAL A 178 -2.87 31.28 14.59
C VAL A 178 -2.21 30.28 13.66
N ILE A 179 -2.66 29.02 13.65
CA ILE A 179 -2.19 28.02 12.69
C ILE A 179 -2.97 28.19 11.37
N ARG A 180 -2.24 28.37 10.28
CA ARG A 180 -2.75 28.48 8.92
C ARG A 180 -2.30 27.29 8.11
N ALA A 181 -3.26 26.62 7.49
CA ALA A 181 -3.03 25.47 6.64
C ALA A 181 -4.04 25.44 5.50
N ASP A 182 -3.67 24.93 4.32
CA ASP A 182 -4.67 24.65 3.29
C ASP A 182 -5.62 23.54 3.74
N LYS A 183 -6.78 23.42 3.11
CA LYS A 183 -7.82 22.45 3.51
C LYS A 183 -7.29 21.01 3.58
N GLU A 184 -6.39 20.63 2.68
CA GLU A 184 -5.77 19.30 2.63
C GLU A 184 -4.86 19.02 3.84
N LYS A 185 -4.40 20.08 4.51
CA LYS A 185 -3.45 20.05 5.64
C LYS A 185 -4.12 20.29 6.99
N GLU A 186 -5.45 20.44 7.00
CA GLU A 186 -6.24 20.74 8.20
C GLU A 186 -6.02 19.72 9.32
N SER A 187 -5.93 18.43 8.98
CA SER A 187 -5.71 17.37 9.97
C SER A 187 -4.36 17.53 10.69
N ALA A 188 -3.28 17.88 9.97
CA ALA A 188 -1.96 18.08 10.57
C ALA A 188 -1.95 19.34 11.45
N ALA A 189 -2.63 20.40 11.01
CA ALA A 189 -2.76 21.64 11.76
C ALA A 189 -3.57 21.49 13.06
N LEU A 190 -4.66 20.70 13.04
CA LEU A 190 -5.44 20.37 14.23
C LEU A 190 -4.61 19.55 15.22
N ALA A 191 -3.92 18.51 14.74
CA ALA A 191 -3.03 17.70 15.57
C ALA A 191 -1.93 18.55 16.23
N LEU A 192 -1.35 19.50 15.49
CA LEU A 192 -0.38 20.44 16.03
C LEU A 192 -0.98 21.31 17.15
N SER A 193 -2.20 21.83 16.95
CA SER A 193 -2.88 22.65 17.97
C SER A 193 -3.14 21.87 19.27
N ASP A 194 -3.63 20.64 19.14
CA ASP A 194 -3.91 19.76 20.29
C ASP A 194 -2.63 19.48 21.08
N ARG A 195 -1.52 19.14 20.39
CA ARG A 195 -0.22 18.91 21.03
C ARG A 195 0.32 20.16 21.74
N ILE A 196 0.14 21.34 21.15
CA ILE A 196 0.51 22.61 21.81
C ILE A 196 -0.34 22.83 23.06
N ALA A 197 -1.64 22.55 23.02
CA ALA A 197 -2.53 22.70 24.18
C ALA A 197 -2.14 21.77 25.34
N GLU A 198 -1.75 20.53 25.05
CA GLU A 198 -1.26 19.59 26.07
C GLU A 198 0.03 20.06 26.75
N ILE A 199 0.93 20.71 25.99
CA ILE A 199 2.24 21.16 26.47
C ILE A 199 2.13 22.49 27.21
N TYR A 200 1.36 23.43 26.66
CA TYR A 200 1.36 24.84 27.03
C TYR A 200 0.03 25.34 27.61
N GLY A 201 -1.00 24.51 27.59
CA GLY A 201 -2.33 24.85 28.08
C GLY A 201 -3.12 25.74 27.14
N TYR A 202 -2.55 26.36 26.10
CA TYR A 202 -3.29 27.19 25.17
C TYR A 202 -3.53 26.45 23.85
N SER A 203 -4.80 26.34 23.44
CA SER A 203 -5.15 25.85 22.11
C SER A 203 -5.01 26.99 21.09
N LEU A 204 -4.32 26.72 19.98
CA LEU A 204 -4.19 27.67 18.89
C LEU A 204 -5.32 27.51 17.89
N LYS A 205 -5.87 28.63 17.43
CA LYS A 205 -6.90 28.60 16.40
C LYS A 205 -6.31 28.08 15.09
N VAL A 206 -7.01 27.15 14.43
CA VAL A 206 -6.68 26.65 13.09
C VAL A 206 -7.56 27.36 12.06
N THR A 207 -6.97 27.77 10.93
CA THR A 207 -7.67 28.44 9.82
C THR A 207 -7.32 27.83 8.47
N THR A 208 -8.35 27.57 7.65
CA THR A 208 -8.23 26.83 6.37
C THR A 208 -8.69 27.61 5.12
N ARG A 209 -8.97 28.91 5.25
CA ARG A 209 -9.52 29.72 4.14
C ARG A 209 -8.43 30.39 3.30
N PRO A 210 -8.46 30.27 1.96
CA PRO A 210 -7.61 31.05 1.07
C PRO A 210 -8.24 32.44 0.83
N GLY A 211 -7.54 33.50 1.22
CA GLY A 211 -7.89 34.87 0.85
C GLY A 211 -7.69 35.92 1.95
N ASN A 212 -6.71 36.80 1.72
CA ASN A 212 -6.42 38.10 2.34
C ASN A 212 -6.30 38.18 3.88
N THR A 213 -5.04 38.38 4.30
CA THR A 213 -4.58 39.12 5.49
C THR A 213 -5.49 39.05 6.72
N GLN A 214 -5.30 38.03 7.55
CA GLN A 214 -5.54 38.21 8.98
C GLN A 214 -4.34 38.96 9.57
N GLU A 215 -4.62 40.07 10.26
CA GLU A 215 -3.66 40.73 11.15
C GLU A 215 -3.30 39.78 12.30
N GLY A 216 -2.01 39.52 12.51
CA GLY A 216 -1.51 38.69 13.61
C GLY A 216 -0.38 37.75 13.18
N ARG A 217 0.37 37.23 14.17
CA ARG A 217 1.45 36.26 13.95
C ARG A 217 0.88 34.87 13.64
N GLN A 218 1.50 34.14 12.71
CA GLN A 218 0.96 32.88 12.18
C GLN A 218 1.97 31.74 12.27
N ILE A 219 1.48 30.51 12.39
CA ILE A 219 2.21 29.27 12.08
C ILE A 219 1.68 28.77 10.75
N ILE A 220 2.49 28.74 9.70
CA ILE A 220 2.04 28.54 8.31
C ILE A 220 2.59 27.23 7.78
N PHE A 221 1.72 26.27 7.46
CA PHE A 221 2.09 25.17 6.59
C PHE A 221 2.20 25.70 5.17
N THR A 222 3.41 25.77 4.62
CA THR A 222 3.61 26.32 3.29
C THR A 222 3.17 25.31 2.22
N SER A 223 2.78 25.83 1.06
CA SER A 223 2.48 25.06 -0.15
C SER A 223 3.68 25.04 -1.12
N GLY A 224 4.78 25.71 -0.76
CA GLY A 224 5.90 26.03 -1.64
C GLY A 224 7.03 25.03 -1.51
N GLU A 225 7.44 24.48 -2.64
CA GLU A 225 8.61 23.63 -2.76
C GLU A 225 9.82 24.30 -2.12
N THR A 226 10.39 23.65 -1.12
CA THR A 226 11.77 23.88 -0.77
C THR A 226 12.62 23.70 -2.04
N PRO A 227 13.69 24.51 -2.26
CA PRO A 227 14.64 24.26 -3.34
C PRO A 227 15.27 22.87 -3.29
N ASP A 228 15.15 22.21 -2.13
CA ASP A 228 15.52 20.84 -1.87
C ASP A 228 14.32 20.12 -1.23
N GLN A 229 13.55 19.39 -2.03
CA GLN A 229 12.34 18.69 -1.61
C GLN A 229 12.60 17.56 -0.60
N THR A 230 13.85 17.27 -0.28
CA THR A 230 14.23 16.13 0.57
C THR A 230 14.28 16.49 2.05
N ILE A 231 14.20 17.78 2.39
CA ILE A 231 14.33 18.30 3.75
C ILE A 231 13.12 19.14 4.19
N SER A 232 12.64 18.89 5.40
CA SER A 232 11.68 19.77 6.08
C SER A 232 12.39 20.99 6.66
N ARG A 233 11.76 22.17 6.67
CA ARG A 233 12.33 23.39 7.24
C ARG A 233 11.32 24.10 8.13
N ILE A 234 11.76 24.52 9.30
CA ILE A 234 10.95 25.34 10.21
C ILE A 234 11.66 26.69 10.35
N TYR A 235 11.03 27.81 10.07
CA TYR A 235 11.75 29.09 10.21
C TYR A 235 10.83 30.23 10.59
N ALA A 236 11.36 31.16 11.37
CA ALA A 236 10.70 32.43 11.63
C ALA A 236 11.02 33.43 10.50
N ASP A 237 10.00 34.10 9.97
CA ASP A 237 10.14 35.24 9.05
C ASP A 237 8.93 36.19 9.20
N ASP A 238 9.20 37.50 9.17
CA ASP A 238 8.22 38.58 9.38
C ASP A 238 7.27 38.35 10.59
N GLY A 239 7.81 37.81 11.69
CA GLY A 239 7.06 37.50 12.91
C GLY A 239 6.10 36.31 12.80
N ASN A 240 6.19 35.52 11.74
CA ASN A 240 5.48 34.25 11.54
C ASN A 240 6.44 33.07 11.62
N LEU A 241 5.93 31.88 11.91
CA LEU A 241 6.65 30.62 11.84
C LEU A 241 6.18 29.84 10.62
N TYR A 242 7.08 29.51 9.71
CA TYR A 242 6.80 28.73 8.52
C TYR A 242 7.20 27.27 8.75
N LEU A 243 6.30 26.36 8.39
CA LEU A 243 6.49 24.91 8.36
C LEU A 243 6.51 24.51 6.88
N GLU A 244 7.71 24.34 6.34
CA GLU A 244 7.98 23.86 4.99
C GLU A 244 8.23 22.35 5.01
N PRO A 245 7.21 21.49 4.80
CA PRO A 245 7.41 20.05 4.78
C PRO A 245 8.29 19.63 3.59
N GLY A 246 9.25 18.74 3.84
CA GLY A 246 9.91 18.00 2.77
C GLY A 246 8.96 16.99 2.15
N ALA A 247 9.09 16.74 0.85
CA ALA A 247 8.29 15.78 0.08
C ALA A 247 8.32 14.36 0.68
N LEU A 248 9.42 13.99 1.34
CA LEU A 248 9.63 12.69 1.99
C LEU A 248 9.15 12.62 3.45
N THR A 249 8.71 13.72 4.03
CA THR A 249 8.31 13.78 5.45
C THR A 249 6.86 14.22 5.62
N GLY A 250 6.36 15.12 4.76
CA GLY A 250 4.97 15.58 4.78
C GLY A 250 4.59 16.44 5.99
N ASP A 251 3.34 16.90 6.02
CA ASP A 251 2.85 17.90 6.98
C ASP A 251 2.78 17.39 8.44
N ASN A 252 2.45 16.13 8.66
CA ASN A 252 2.37 15.57 10.02
C ASN A 252 3.76 15.47 10.67
N VAL A 253 4.80 15.11 9.90
CA VAL A 253 6.16 14.97 10.44
C VAL A 253 6.72 16.33 10.81
N ILE A 254 6.53 17.36 9.98
CA ILE A 254 7.02 18.69 10.31
C ILE A 254 6.31 19.30 11.54
N ALA A 255 5.03 19.00 11.74
CA ALA A 255 4.31 19.36 12.96
C ALA A 255 4.95 18.70 14.20
N GLU A 256 5.23 17.40 14.14
CA GLU A 256 5.89 16.68 15.24
C GLU A 256 7.33 17.15 15.49
N LEU A 257 8.07 17.54 14.45
CA LEU A 257 9.40 18.12 14.60
C LEU A 257 9.37 19.43 15.40
N LEU A 258 8.38 20.30 15.14
CA LEU A 258 8.17 21.50 15.94
C LEU A 258 7.91 21.15 17.40
N ILE A 259 7.03 20.17 17.68
CA ILE A 259 6.71 19.76 19.05
C ILE A 259 7.93 19.16 19.77
N LYS A 260 8.70 18.31 19.10
CA LYS A 260 9.94 17.74 19.64
C LYS A 260 10.96 18.82 19.94
N TYR A 261 11.08 19.82 19.06
CA TYR A 261 11.94 20.97 19.31
C TYR A 261 11.49 21.74 20.55
N ILE A 262 10.19 22.08 20.64
CA ILE A 262 9.64 22.82 21.78
C ILE A 262 9.95 22.08 23.08
N THR A 263 9.59 20.81 23.16
CA THR A 263 9.74 20.01 24.39
C THR A 263 11.20 19.71 24.75
N GLY A 264 12.07 19.50 23.76
CA GLY A 264 13.49 19.17 23.96
C GLY A 264 14.37 20.35 24.39
N ASN A 265 13.92 21.60 24.19
CA ASN A 265 14.72 22.80 24.44
C ASN A 265 14.18 23.66 25.61
N MET A 266 13.23 23.14 26.39
CA MET A 266 12.67 23.86 27.54
C MET A 266 13.73 24.11 28.62
N ASN A 267 13.76 25.33 29.16
CA ASN A 267 14.57 25.69 30.33
C ASN A 267 13.67 26.29 31.41
N ASP A 268 13.57 25.64 32.58
CA ASP A 268 12.65 26.01 33.66
C ASP A 268 11.22 26.28 33.16
N LYS A 269 10.71 25.37 32.33
CA LYS A 269 9.39 25.46 31.66
C LYS A 269 9.22 26.65 30.71
N LYS A 270 10.30 27.31 30.28
CA LYS A 270 10.26 28.43 29.34
C LYS A 270 11.05 28.10 28.07
N LEU A 271 10.59 28.63 26.95
CA LEU A 271 11.28 28.57 25.67
C LEU A 271 11.16 29.90 24.92
N GLU A 272 12.28 30.34 24.35
CA GLU A 272 12.35 31.49 23.44
C GLU A 272 12.97 31.02 22.12
N ILE A 273 12.23 31.17 21.03
CA ILE A 273 12.66 30.88 19.66
C ILE A 273 13.01 32.23 19.02
N THR A 274 14.30 32.49 18.79
CA THR A 274 14.82 33.79 18.31
C THR A 274 15.54 33.72 16.96
N ASP A 275 15.87 32.51 16.51
CA ASP A 275 16.58 32.27 15.25
C ASP A 275 15.79 31.29 14.38
N THR A 276 16.01 31.38 13.06
CA THR A 276 15.56 30.42 12.04
C THR A 276 15.90 28.98 12.46
N LEU A 277 14.90 28.10 12.59
CA LEU A 277 15.09 26.69 12.96
C LEU A 277 15.40 25.81 11.74
N ASP A 278 16.56 26.02 11.13
CA ASP A 278 16.99 25.22 9.98
C ASP A 278 17.32 23.76 10.37
N LEU A 279 16.32 22.89 10.38
CA LEU A 279 16.47 21.43 10.55
C LEU A 279 16.77 20.77 9.19
N LYS A 280 18.04 20.78 8.73
CA LYS A 280 18.34 20.54 7.30
C LYS A 280 19.10 19.28 6.89
N GLU A 281 19.47 18.32 7.74
CA GLU A 281 20.18 17.12 7.21
C GLU A 281 20.12 15.88 8.11
N ASP A 282 20.13 16.04 9.44
CA ASP A 282 20.08 14.91 10.39
C ASP A 282 18.65 14.39 10.70
N THR A 283 17.63 14.90 10.01
CA THR A 283 16.21 14.59 10.26
C THR A 283 15.57 13.70 9.20
N MET A 284 16.23 13.45 8.07
CA MET A 284 15.71 12.48 7.11
C MET A 284 15.79 11.10 7.75
N ASP A 285 14.65 10.45 7.83
CA ASP A 285 14.58 9.07 8.24
C ASP A 285 15.55 8.24 7.38
N LYS A 286 16.50 7.58 8.03
CA LYS A 286 17.61 6.85 7.40
C LYS A 286 17.15 5.69 6.52
N ARG A 287 15.88 5.30 6.64
CA ARG A 287 15.22 4.34 5.77
C ARG A 287 15.00 4.90 4.36
N TYR A 288 14.94 6.22 4.18
CA TYR A 288 14.77 6.85 2.87
C TYR A 288 16.11 7.17 2.22
N VAL A 289 16.18 6.97 0.91
CA VAL A 289 17.33 7.28 0.05
C VAL A 289 16.80 8.05 -1.15
N ILE A 290 17.55 9.03 -1.64
CA ILE A 290 17.23 9.72 -2.89
C ILE A 290 17.71 8.87 -4.06
N ALA A 291 16.79 8.45 -4.93
CA ALA A 291 17.10 7.71 -6.15
C ALA A 291 17.36 8.70 -7.31
N ASP A 292 18.50 9.38 -7.25
CA ASP A 292 18.95 10.26 -8.33
C ASP A 292 19.41 9.46 -9.57
N ALA A 293 19.86 10.17 -10.60
CA ALA A 293 20.30 9.54 -11.85
C ALA A 293 21.46 8.54 -11.64
N ASP A 294 22.38 8.80 -10.72
CA ASP A 294 23.52 7.92 -10.45
C ASP A 294 23.06 6.66 -9.69
N TYR A 295 22.13 6.81 -8.74
CA TYR A 295 21.50 5.69 -8.06
C TYR A 295 20.74 4.79 -9.05
N LEU A 296 19.91 5.38 -9.91
CA LEU A 296 19.18 4.64 -10.94
C LEU A 296 20.14 3.95 -11.94
N ALA A 297 21.23 4.61 -12.33
CA ALA A 297 22.26 3.99 -13.17
C ALA A 297 22.96 2.82 -12.46
N SER A 298 23.13 2.88 -11.14
CA SER A 298 23.69 1.77 -10.35
C SER A 298 22.76 0.55 -10.32
N LEU A 299 21.45 0.77 -10.31
CA LEU A 299 20.44 -0.28 -10.44
C LEU A 299 20.51 -0.91 -11.84
N ASP A 300 20.66 -0.10 -12.90
CA ASP A 300 20.85 -0.60 -14.26
C ASP A 300 22.12 -1.45 -14.39
N GLU A 301 23.23 -1.01 -13.79
CA GLU A 301 24.47 -1.77 -13.76
C GLU A 301 24.31 -3.11 -13.01
N LYS A 302 23.56 -3.11 -11.89
CA LYS A 302 23.24 -4.34 -11.16
C LYS A 302 22.42 -5.30 -12.02
N ALA A 303 21.36 -4.82 -12.69
CA ALA A 303 20.55 -5.64 -13.57
C ALA A 303 21.40 -6.23 -14.70
N GLU A 304 22.29 -5.45 -15.32
CA GLU A 304 23.18 -5.94 -16.36
C GLU A 304 24.13 -7.04 -15.85
N LYS A 305 24.71 -6.87 -14.65
CA LYS A 305 25.53 -7.93 -14.02
C LYS A 305 24.74 -9.21 -13.79
N MET A 306 23.48 -9.11 -13.38
CA MET A 306 22.60 -10.29 -13.23
C MET A 306 22.32 -10.94 -14.59
N LYS A 307 22.04 -10.19 -15.65
CA LYS A 307 21.89 -10.72 -17.02
C LYS A 307 23.14 -11.49 -17.45
N GLN A 308 24.33 -10.90 -17.24
CA GLN A 308 25.59 -11.54 -17.58
C GLN A 308 25.87 -12.78 -16.73
N SER A 309 25.49 -12.80 -15.44
CA SER A 309 25.53 -14.00 -14.60
C SER A 309 24.72 -15.12 -15.23
N VAL A 310 23.48 -14.85 -15.62
CA VAL A 310 22.61 -15.84 -16.27
C VAL A 310 23.21 -16.31 -17.59
N LEU A 311 23.53 -15.39 -18.51
CA LEU A 311 24.02 -15.71 -19.87
C LEU A 311 25.35 -16.46 -19.85
N GLY A 312 26.28 -16.06 -18.96
CA GLY A 312 27.61 -16.64 -18.83
C GLY A 312 27.70 -17.93 -18.02
N THR A 313 26.59 -18.41 -17.43
CA THR A 313 26.62 -19.61 -16.59
C THR A 313 26.88 -20.88 -17.41
N ALA A 314 27.91 -21.63 -17.02
CA ALA A 314 28.18 -22.97 -17.53
C ALA A 314 27.14 -23.97 -17.02
N SER A 315 26.91 -25.03 -17.79
CA SER A 315 26.01 -26.11 -17.36
C SER A 315 26.61 -26.85 -16.17
N ASP A 316 25.83 -26.97 -15.10
CA ASP A 316 26.18 -27.77 -13.94
C ASP A 316 25.13 -28.88 -13.79
N TYR A 317 25.58 -30.12 -13.89
CA TYR A 317 24.73 -31.30 -13.78
C TYR A 317 25.53 -32.46 -13.21
N THR A 318 24.83 -33.32 -12.47
CA THR A 318 25.38 -34.59 -11.98
C THR A 318 24.61 -35.74 -12.63
N VAL A 319 25.34 -36.68 -13.22
CA VAL A 319 24.75 -37.94 -13.66
C VAL A 319 24.57 -38.82 -12.43
N GLY A 320 23.32 -39.19 -12.13
CA GLY A 320 23.02 -40.07 -11.00
C GLY A 320 23.55 -41.49 -11.20
N ASP A 321 23.57 -42.28 -10.14
CA ASP A 321 24.04 -43.68 -10.21
C ASP A 321 23.29 -44.49 -11.28
N GLY A 322 24.04 -44.96 -12.28
CA GLY A 322 23.48 -45.71 -13.42
C GLY A 322 22.77 -44.86 -14.48
N GLY A 323 22.77 -43.53 -14.32
CA GLY A 323 22.21 -42.58 -15.28
C GLY A 323 23.06 -42.44 -16.54
N LYS A 324 22.44 -41.86 -17.58
CA LYS A 324 23.04 -41.60 -18.90
C LYS A 324 22.93 -40.13 -19.27
N ILE A 325 23.80 -39.71 -20.19
CA ILE A 325 23.71 -38.40 -20.84
C ILE A 325 23.17 -38.60 -22.25
N TYR A 326 22.15 -37.83 -22.61
CA TYR A 326 21.57 -37.77 -23.95
C TYR A 326 21.81 -36.40 -24.58
N TYR A 327 22.39 -36.37 -25.77
CA TYR A 327 22.74 -35.15 -26.49
C TYR A 327 21.73 -34.86 -27.60
N PHE A 328 21.32 -33.60 -27.72
CA PHE A 328 20.44 -33.08 -28.76
C PHE A 328 21.12 -31.93 -29.51
N ALA A 329 20.97 -31.90 -30.84
CA ALA A 329 21.43 -30.82 -31.71
C ALA A 329 20.50 -30.69 -32.93
N ALA A 330 20.28 -29.47 -33.42
CA ALA A 330 19.40 -29.22 -34.58
C ALA A 330 19.90 -29.90 -35.87
N ASN A 331 21.21 -30.15 -35.97
CA ASN A 331 21.84 -30.89 -37.06
C ASN A 331 22.06 -32.40 -36.75
N GLY A 332 21.49 -32.91 -35.65
CA GLY A 332 21.54 -34.32 -35.27
C GLY A 332 20.67 -35.23 -36.13
N ASP A 333 20.52 -36.48 -35.71
CA ASP A 333 19.71 -37.51 -36.38
C ASP A 333 18.99 -38.37 -35.32
N ASP A 334 17.67 -38.52 -35.43
CA ASP A 334 16.86 -39.28 -34.47
C ASP A 334 17.09 -40.81 -34.54
N SER A 335 17.85 -41.27 -35.54
CA SER A 335 18.35 -42.64 -35.66
C SER A 335 19.67 -42.90 -34.90
N ASN A 336 20.32 -41.86 -34.39
CA ASN A 336 21.50 -41.97 -33.53
C ASN A 336 21.16 -42.62 -32.18
N ASP A 337 22.18 -42.92 -31.38
CA ASP A 337 21.99 -43.36 -29.99
C ASP A 337 21.82 -42.21 -28.98
N GLY A 338 22.22 -40.99 -29.37
CA GLY A 338 22.19 -39.81 -28.52
C GLY A 338 23.22 -39.81 -27.39
N LEU A 339 24.14 -40.77 -27.31
CA LEU A 339 25.00 -40.97 -26.13
C LEU A 339 26.32 -40.18 -26.19
N THR A 340 26.59 -39.50 -27.30
CA THR A 340 27.79 -38.67 -27.48
C THR A 340 27.46 -37.39 -28.25
N GLU A 341 28.29 -36.35 -28.08
CA GLU A 341 28.20 -35.09 -28.83
C GLU A 341 28.28 -35.29 -30.36
N LYS A 342 28.89 -36.39 -30.83
CA LYS A 342 29.04 -36.70 -32.27
C LYS A 342 27.83 -37.43 -32.85
N THR A 343 27.01 -38.03 -32.00
CA THR A 343 25.81 -38.78 -32.36
C THR A 343 24.56 -38.24 -31.65
N PRO A 344 24.29 -36.92 -31.70
CA PRO A 344 23.14 -36.36 -31.00
C PRO A 344 21.83 -36.71 -31.70
N PHE A 345 20.76 -36.80 -30.91
CA PHE A 345 19.38 -36.76 -31.41
C PHE A 345 19.05 -35.37 -31.97
N LYS A 346 17.96 -35.28 -32.75
CA LYS A 346 17.55 -34.05 -33.43
C LYS A 346 16.34 -33.38 -32.81
N THR A 347 15.29 -34.14 -32.47
CA THR A 347 13.96 -33.56 -32.22
C THR A 347 13.45 -33.78 -30.80
N LEU A 348 12.60 -32.87 -30.31
CA LEU A 348 11.87 -33.06 -29.05
C LEU A 348 10.88 -34.23 -29.11
N SER A 349 10.40 -34.58 -30.32
CA SER A 349 9.60 -35.80 -30.51
C SER A 349 10.41 -37.03 -30.09
N LYS A 350 11.68 -37.10 -30.48
CA LYS A 350 12.56 -38.19 -30.08
C LYS A 350 12.78 -38.26 -28.57
N LEU A 351 12.95 -37.11 -27.92
CA LEU A 351 13.06 -37.03 -26.46
C LEU A 351 11.87 -37.68 -25.75
N SER A 352 10.65 -37.46 -26.25
CA SER A 352 9.43 -38.02 -25.65
C SER A 352 9.33 -39.56 -25.73
N GLU A 353 10.12 -40.19 -26.60
CA GLU A 353 10.18 -41.64 -26.76
C GLU A 353 11.27 -42.30 -25.90
N LEU A 354 12.18 -41.50 -25.32
CA LEU A 354 13.30 -42.04 -24.57
C LEU A 354 12.84 -42.64 -23.24
N PRO A 355 13.34 -43.83 -22.85
CA PRO A 355 13.05 -44.45 -21.56
C PRO A 355 13.92 -43.80 -20.47
N LEU A 356 13.71 -42.51 -20.21
CA LEU A 356 14.48 -41.73 -19.24
C LEU A 356 14.26 -42.25 -17.81
N ASN A 357 15.34 -42.34 -17.04
CA ASN A 357 15.36 -42.77 -15.66
C ASN A 357 15.87 -41.65 -14.76
N SER A 358 15.54 -41.73 -13.47
CA SER A 358 16.10 -40.84 -12.46
C SER A 358 17.63 -40.89 -12.50
N GLY A 359 18.28 -39.72 -12.54
CA GLY A 359 19.73 -39.59 -12.69
C GLY A 359 20.21 -39.38 -14.13
N ASP A 360 19.33 -39.52 -15.13
CA ASP A 360 19.67 -39.16 -16.51
C ASP A 360 19.79 -37.64 -16.70
N VAL A 361 20.59 -37.26 -17.69
CA VAL A 361 20.81 -35.86 -18.09
C VAL A 361 20.52 -35.73 -19.58
N VAL A 362 19.73 -34.71 -19.95
CA VAL A 362 19.40 -34.36 -21.33
C VAL A 362 20.06 -33.01 -21.65
N LEU A 363 20.97 -33.00 -22.63
CA LEU A 363 21.75 -31.83 -23.01
C LEU A 363 21.38 -31.34 -24.40
N PHE A 364 21.00 -30.08 -24.51
CA PHE A 364 20.72 -29.40 -25.78
C PHE A 364 21.90 -28.54 -26.22
N ARG A 365 22.26 -28.59 -27.50
CA ARG A 365 23.41 -27.84 -27.99
C ARG A 365 23.13 -26.34 -28.01
N ARG A 366 24.03 -25.56 -27.43
CA ARG A 366 24.02 -24.09 -27.48
C ARG A 366 23.96 -23.56 -28.91
N GLY A 367 23.26 -22.44 -29.08
CA GLY A 367 22.96 -21.82 -30.37
C GLY A 367 21.86 -22.48 -31.20
N ASP A 368 21.36 -23.66 -30.80
CA ASP A 368 20.28 -24.34 -31.51
C ASP A 368 18.89 -23.98 -30.95
N THR A 369 17.88 -24.01 -31.83
CA THR A 369 16.46 -23.88 -31.47
C THR A 369 15.75 -25.22 -31.62
N PHE A 370 15.03 -25.62 -30.59
CA PHE A 370 14.17 -26.80 -30.56
C PHE A 370 12.71 -26.33 -30.42
N ARG A 371 11.89 -26.64 -31.44
CA ARG A 371 10.49 -26.24 -31.50
C ARG A 371 9.57 -27.30 -30.89
N GLY A 372 8.69 -26.88 -30.00
CA GLY A 372 7.72 -27.73 -29.32
C GLY A 372 7.80 -27.63 -27.80
N SER A 373 7.34 -28.69 -27.13
CA SER A 373 7.25 -28.76 -25.67
C SER A 373 7.94 -30.01 -25.12
N ILE A 374 8.42 -29.92 -23.88
CA ILE A 374 9.04 -31.04 -23.15
C ILE A 374 8.06 -31.52 -22.07
N THR A 375 7.89 -32.83 -21.94
CA THR A 375 7.32 -33.44 -20.72
C THR A 375 8.47 -33.98 -19.90
N ALA A 376 8.74 -33.36 -18.75
CA ALA A 376 9.87 -33.69 -17.92
C ALA A 376 9.68 -35.05 -17.22
N ALA A 377 10.74 -35.86 -17.22
CA ALA A 377 10.76 -37.17 -16.58
C ALA A 377 11.31 -37.07 -15.15
N LYS A 378 10.83 -37.97 -14.28
CA LYS A 378 11.21 -38.03 -12.86
C LYS A 378 12.73 -38.08 -12.69
N GLY A 379 13.28 -37.20 -11.86
CA GLY A 379 14.69 -37.26 -11.47
C GLY A 379 15.68 -36.87 -12.57
N VAL A 380 15.24 -36.22 -13.65
CA VAL A 380 16.06 -35.90 -14.82
C VAL A 380 16.46 -34.43 -14.81
N THR A 381 17.70 -34.18 -15.23
CA THR A 381 18.22 -32.82 -15.48
C THR A 381 18.15 -32.50 -16.98
N TYR A 382 17.60 -31.34 -17.33
CA TYR A 382 17.57 -30.79 -18.67
C TYR A 382 18.50 -29.57 -18.70
N SER A 383 19.56 -29.62 -19.50
CA SER A 383 20.59 -28.57 -19.54
C SER A 383 21.19 -28.39 -20.94
N ALA A 384 22.28 -27.63 -21.04
CA ALA A 384 22.94 -27.26 -22.28
C ALA A 384 24.32 -27.90 -22.45
N TRP A 385 24.81 -28.01 -23.68
CA TRP A 385 26.21 -28.37 -24.00
C TRP A 385 26.75 -27.54 -25.17
N GLY A 386 28.07 -27.53 -25.34
CA GLY A 386 28.74 -26.77 -26.40
C GLY A 386 29.01 -25.31 -26.00
N GLU A 387 29.08 -24.43 -27.00
CA GLU A 387 29.47 -23.02 -26.86
C GLU A 387 28.43 -22.09 -27.49
N GLY A 388 28.38 -20.83 -27.04
CA GLY A 388 27.47 -19.81 -27.56
C GLY A 388 26.18 -19.64 -26.73
N ASP A 389 25.15 -19.06 -27.35
CA ASP A 389 23.89 -18.75 -26.70
C ASP A 389 23.19 -19.99 -26.13
N LYS A 390 22.38 -19.81 -25.10
CA LYS A 390 21.62 -20.91 -24.51
C LYS A 390 20.74 -21.60 -25.57
N PRO A 391 20.60 -22.94 -25.54
CA PRO A 391 19.66 -23.63 -26.42
C PRO A 391 18.24 -23.10 -26.18
N THR A 392 17.56 -22.78 -27.27
CA THR A 392 16.20 -22.21 -27.21
C THR A 392 15.16 -23.31 -27.31
N ILE A 393 14.30 -23.43 -26.30
CA ILE A 393 13.06 -24.20 -26.34
C ILE A 393 11.93 -23.22 -26.69
N SER A 394 11.52 -23.23 -27.95
CA SER A 394 10.44 -22.37 -28.45
C SER A 394 9.16 -23.18 -28.58
N ALA A 395 8.10 -22.80 -27.87
CA ALA A 395 6.81 -23.47 -28.00
C ALA A 395 6.07 -23.12 -29.30
N SER A 396 6.51 -22.09 -30.04
CA SER A 396 6.05 -21.84 -31.40
C SER A 396 6.53 -22.96 -32.34
N LYS A 397 5.56 -23.72 -32.85
CA LYS A 397 5.81 -24.96 -33.62
C LYS A 397 6.49 -24.72 -34.96
N MET A 398 6.32 -23.54 -35.55
CA MET A 398 6.89 -23.15 -36.84
C MET A 398 6.80 -21.64 -37.04
N ASN A 399 7.49 -21.11 -38.05
CA ASN A 399 7.21 -19.77 -38.57
C ASN A 399 5.93 -19.82 -39.43
N TYR A 400 4.95 -18.97 -39.10
CA TYR A 400 3.65 -18.87 -39.76
C TYR A 400 3.58 -17.76 -40.82
N ALA A 401 4.71 -17.12 -41.16
CA ALA A 401 4.80 -16.07 -42.17
C ALA A 401 4.72 -16.57 -43.62
N SER A 402 4.11 -17.72 -43.89
CA SER A 402 3.92 -18.18 -45.27
C SER A 402 2.57 -17.68 -45.80
N PRO A 403 2.47 -17.03 -46.98
CA PRO A 403 1.22 -16.47 -47.47
C PRO A 403 0.07 -17.48 -47.57
N GLU A 404 0.36 -18.74 -47.89
CA GLU A 404 -0.62 -19.82 -47.99
C GLU A 404 -1.19 -20.28 -46.63
N LEU A 405 -0.58 -19.85 -45.53
CA LEU A 405 -1.10 -20.09 -44.19
C LEU A 405 -2.21 -19.10 -43.82
N TRP A 406 -2.48 -18.09 -44.65
CA TRP A 406 -3.46 -17.05 -44.35
C TRP A 406 -4.49 -16.93 -45.46
N GLN A 407 -5.74 -17.17 -45.10
CA GLN A 407 -6.88 -17.04 -45.99
C GLN A 407 -7.70 -15.82 -45.62
N GLU A 408 -8.00 -14.97 -46.60
CA GLU A 408 -8.91 -13.84 -46.40
C GLU A 408 -10.31 -14.35 -46.04
N THR A 409 -10.95 -13.70 -45.07
CA THR A 409 -12.31 -14.03 -44.65
C THR A 409 -13.35 -13.20 -45.44
N SER A 410 -14.64 -13.34 -45.10
CA SER A 410 -15.66 -12.45 -45.62
C SER A 410 -15.64 -11.04 -45.01
N TYR A 411 -14.88 -10.84 -43.92
CA TYR A 411 -14.71 -9.54 -43.28
C TYR A 411 -13.47 -8.87 -43.88
N GLU A 412 -13.61 -7.60 -44.26
CA GLU A 412 -12.55 -6.80 -44.87
C GLU A 412 -11.31 -6.78 -43.97
N ASN A 413 -10.12 -6.98 -44.57
CA ASN A 413 -8.82 -6.99 -43.89
C ASN A 413 -8.64 -8.06 -42.81
N VAL A 414 -9.59 -8.97 -42.61
CA VAL A 414 -9.47 -10.05 -41.62
C VAL A 414 -9.05 -11.33 -42.34
N TRP A 415 -7.94 -11.89 -41.87
CA TRP A 415 -7.35 -13.13 -42.35
C TRP A 415 -7.50 -14.20 -41.27
N VAL A 416 -7.67 -15.45 -41.69
CA VAL A 416 -7.69 -16.61 -40.80
C VAL A 416 -6.52 -17.54 -41.12
N CYS A 417 -5.83 -18.01 -40.08
CA CYS A 417 -4.79 -19.01 -40.26
C CYS A 417 -5.40 -20.34 -40.72
N THR A 418 -4.84 -20.97 -41.75
CA THR A 418 -5.31 -22.25 -42.29
C THR A 418 -4.98 -23.43 -41.38
N LYS A 419 -4.07 -23.24 -40.41
CA LYS A 419 -3.79 -24.21 -39.36
C LYS A 419 -4.79 -24.10 -38.22
N THR A 420 -5.19 -25.23 -37.67
CA THR A 420 -5.90 -25.28 -36.39
C THR A 420 -4.94 -24.88 -35.28
N LEU A 421 -5.32 -23.86 -34.53
CA LEU A 421 -4.55 -23.30 -33.42
C LEU A 421 -5.46 -23.17 -32.21
N VAL A 422 -5.05 -23.74 -31.09
CA VAL A 422 -5.87 -23.88 -29.89
C VAL A 422 -5.46 -22.82 -28.88
N ASN A 423 -6.40 -21.95 -28.53
CA ASN A 423 -6.27 -20.97 -27.44
C ASN A 423 -4.92 -20.25 -27.49
N VAL A 424 -4.72 -19.45 -28.55
CA VAL A 424 -3.47 -18.74 -28.80
C VAL A 424 -3.32 -17.62 -27.78
N GLY A 425 -2.18 -17.62 -27.08
CA GLY A 425 -1.87 -16.64 -26.05
C GLY A 425 -0.98 -15.50 -26.53
N ILE A 426 -0.09 -15.75 -27.49
CA ILE A 426 0.84 -14.73 -28.01
C ILE A 426 1.07 -14.92 -29.51
N VAL A 427 1.17 -13.80 -30.22
CA VAL A 427 1.57 -13.72 -31.63
C VAL A 427 2.64 -12.64 -31.76
N THR A 428 3.87 -13.01 -32.09
CA THR A 428 4.96 -12.06 -32.34
C THR A 428 5.27 -11.98 -33.83
N LEU A 429 5.71 -10.81 -34.27
CA LEU A 429 5.89 -10.44 -35.68
C LEU A 429 7.31 -9.93 -35.88
N ASP A 430 7.99 -10.42 -36.92
CA ASP A 430 9.41 -10.10 -37.17
C ASP A 430 10.32 -10.34 -35.94
N HIS A 431 9.94 -11.32 -35.11
CA HIS A 431 10.61 -11.66 -33.86
C HIS A 431 12.09 -11.94 -34.10
N SER A 432 12.97 -11.19 -33.44
CA SER A 432 14.41 -11.27 -33.66
C SER A 432 15.05 -12.44 -32.92
N GLY A 433 14.47 -12.83 -31.79
CA GLY A 433 15.07 -13.81 -30.86
C GLY A 433 16.30 -13.27 -30.12
N GLU A 434 16.51 -11.95 -30.13
CA GLU A 434 17.59 -11.29 -29.41
C GLU A 434 17.23 -11.13 -27.93
N TYR A 435 18.16 -11.49 -27.05
CA TYR A 435 17.98 -11.31 -25.61
C TYR A 435 17.84 -9.84 -25.22
N GLY A 436 16.93 -9.54 -24.29
CA GLY A 436 16.76 -8.20 -23.73
C GLY A 436 16.16 -7.19 -24.72
N LYS A 437 15.61 -7.65 -25.85
CA LYS A 437 14.81 -6.80 -26.72
C LYS A 437 13.40 -6.71 -26.16
N TYR A 438 13.11 -5.64 -25.43
CA TYR A 438 11.84 -5.46 -24.73
C TYR A 438 10.70 -4.93 -25.62
N ASP A 439 10.96 -4.56 -26.86
CA ASP A 439 10.02 -3.87 -27.76
C ASP A 439 9.65 -4.71 -29.01
N GLU A 440 9.67 -6.04 -28.91
CA GLU A 440 9.21 -6.89 -30.02
C GLU A 440 7.78 -6.55 -30.43
N LEU A 441 7.52 -6.66 -31.73
CA LEU A 441 6.18 -6.40 -32.26
C LEU A 441 5.26 -7.57 -31.91
N VAL A 442 4.30 -7.32 -31.03
CA VAL A 442 3.29 -8.30 -30.58
C VAL A 442 1.90 -7.89 -31.04
N GLY A 443 1.13 -8.85 -31.55
CA GLY A 443 -0.27 -8.65 -31.91
C GLY A 443 -1.13 -8.22 -30.71
N THR A 444 -2.08 -7.31 -30.95
CA THR A 444 -3.01 -6.85 -29.92
C THR A 444 -4.10 -7.90 -29.76
N ARG A 445 -4.18 -8.54 -28.59
CA ARG A 445 -5.15 -9.61 -28.38
C ARG A 445 -6.55 -9.09 -28.16
N MET A 446 -7.47 -9.62 -28.94
CA MET A 446 -8.90 -9.41 -28.78
C MET A 446 -9.51 -10.62 -28.06
N ILE A 447 -10.41 -10.35 -27.10
CA ILE A 447 -11.01 -11.36 -26.24
C ILE A 447 -12.53 -11.25 -26.38
N ALA A 448 -13.17 -12.32 -26.87
CA ALA A 448 -14.62 -12.35 -27.01
C ALA A 448 -15.33 -12.16 -25.66
N GLY A 449 -16.33 -11.28 -25.62
CA GLY A 449 -17.07 -10.92 -24.40
C GLY A 449 -16.39 -9.86 -23.54
N LYS A 450 -15.26 -9.28 -23.98
CA LYS A 450 -14.56 -8.17 -23.31
C LYS A 450 -14.57 -6.93 -24.20
N ASP A 451 -14.72 -5.75 -23.59
CA ASP A 451 -14.62 -4.44 -24.26
C ASP A 451 -15.50 -4.28 -25.51
N GLY A 452 -16.64 -4.98 -25.56
CA GLY A 452 -17.59 -4.95 -26.67
C GLY A 452 -17.14 -5.71 -27.93
N PHE A 453 -16.14 -6.60 -27.81
CA PHE A 453 -15.68 -7.46 -28.90
C PHE A 453 -16.37 -8.83 -28.83
N ASP A 454 -17.06 -9.26 -29.90
CA ASP A 454 -17.73 -10.57 -29.97
C ASP A 454 -17.05 -11.54 -30.95
N GLY A 455 -16.32 -11.04 -31.95
CA GLY A 455 -15.53 -11.89 -32.83
C GLY A 455 -14.93 -11.16 -34.04
N ALA A 456 -14.56 -11.94 -35.06
CA ALA A 456 -13.82 -11.45 -36.24
C ALA A 456 -14.46 -10.23 -36.94
N GLY A 457 -15.79 -10.10 -36.94
CA GLY A 457 -16.48 -8.96 -37.55
C GLY A 457 -16.29 -7.63 -36.80
N ASP A 458 -15.82 -7.66 -35.55
CA ASP A 458 -15.57 -6.49 -34.73
C ASP A 458 -14.11 -6.01 -34.77
N MET A 459 -13.22 -6.78 -35.41
CA MET A 459 -11.81 -6.41 -35.59
C MET A 459 -11.70 -5.20 -36.52
N LYS A 460 -10.90 -4.21 -36.12
CA LYS A 460 -10.85 -2.88 -36.79
C LYS A 460 -9.45 -2.31 -36.94
N ASN A 461 -8.49 -2.74 -36.13
CA ASN A 461 -7.16 -2.13 -36.10
C ASN A 461 -6.09 -3.11 -36.58
N ASP A 462 -5.12 -2.61 -37.35
CA ASP A 462 -3.94 -3.38 -37.77
C ASP A 462 -3.29 -4.07 -36.56
N LEU A 463 -2.88 -5.32 -36.75
CA LEU A 463 -2.25 -6.18 -35.74
C LEU A 463 -3.17 -6.71 -34.64
N GLU A 464 -4.47 -6.48 -34.69
CA GLU A 464 -5.40 -7.21 -33.82
C GLU A 464 -5.38 -8.71 -34.14
N VAL A 465 -5.33 -9.53 -33.09
CA VAL A 465 -5.35 -10.99 -33.18
C VAL A 465 -6.44 -11.54 -32.29
N TRP A 466 -7.20 -12.51 -32.81
CA TRP A 466 -8.27 -13.15 -32.06
C TRP A 466 -8.19 -14.66 -32.17
N SER A 467 -8.07 -15.33 -31.02
CA SER A 467 -8.19 -16.78 -30.92
C SER A 467 -9.65 -17.17 -30.67
N ASP A 468 -10.31 -17.70 -31.70
CA ASP A 468 -11.63 -18.30 -31.56
C ASP A 468 -11.51 -19.65 -30.84
N LEU A 469 -11.82 -19.64 -29.55
CA LEU A 469 -11.72 -20.80 -28.66
C LEU A 469 -12.68 -21.93 -29.05
N ALA A 470 -13.81 -21.62 -29.68
CA ALA A 470 -14.80 -22.63 -30.06
C ALA A 470 -14.42 -23.33 -31.37
N ALA A 471 -13.89 -22.57 -32.34
CA ALA A 471 -13.49 -23.11 -33.64
C ALA A 471 -12.03 -23.57 -33.69
N ASN A 472 -11.20 -23.24 -32.69
CA ASN A 472 -9.74 -23.42 -32.68
C ASN A 472 -9.10 -22.78 -33.93
N ARG A 473 -9.40 -21.49 -34.13
CA ARG A 473 -8.90 -20.69 -35.26
C ARG A 473 -8.30 -19.39 -34.77
N LEU A 474 -7.23 -18.95 -35.42
CA LEU A 474 -6.62 -17.65 -35.20
C LEU A 474 -6.99 -16.71 -36.34
N TYR A 475 -7.57 -15.57 -36.00
CA TYR A 475 -7.84 -14.46 -36.90
C TYR A 475 -6.84 -13.33 -36.68
N PHE A 476 -6.48 -12.63 -37.74
CA PHE A 476 -5.54 -11.53 -37.75
C PHE A 476 -6.09 -10.40 -38.62
N TYR A 477 -6.21 -9.20 -38.06
CA TYR A 477 -6.59 -8.01 -38.82
C TYR A 477 -5.34 -7.36 -39.43
N SER A 478 -5.34 -7.23 -40.75
CA SER A 478 -4.21 -6.78 -41.55
C SER A 478 -4.70 -5.93 -42.72
N ASP A 479 -4.70 -4.61 -42.53
CA ASP A 479 -5.11 -3.62 -43.55
C ASP A 479 -4.06 -3.36 -44.64
N LYS A 480 -2.89 -3.98 -44.52
CA LYS A 480 -1.78 -3.89 -45.50
C LYS A 480 -1.58 -5.17 -46.31
N GLY A 481 -2.63 -5.98 -46.46
CA GLY A 481 -2.61 -7.21 -47.28
C GLY A 481 -2.42 -8.51 -46.49
N ASN A 482 -1.98 -9.58 -47.14
CA ASN A 482 -1.81 -10.89 -46.49
C ASN A 482 -0.70 -10.81 -45.42
N PRO A 483 -0.96 -11.17 -44.15
CA PRO A 483 0.05 -11.09 -43.09
C PRO A 483 1.28 -11.98 -43.37
N GLY A 484 1.13 -13.12 -44.05
CA GLY A 484 2.25 -13.95 -44.49
C GLY A 484 3.11 -13.32 -45.59
N GLU A 485 2.66 -12.26 -46.26
CA GLU A 485 3.52 -11.49 -47.18
C GLU A 485 4.18 -10.29 -46.50
N ARG A 486 3.58 -9.81 -45.40
CA ARG A 486 3.99 -8.58 -44.72
C ARG A 486 5.18 -8.76 -43.77
N PHE A 487 5.22 -9.89 -43.06
CA PHE A 487 6.20 -10.15 -42.01
C PHE A 487 7.18 -11.25 -42.44
N LYS A 488 8.44 -11.14 -42.02
CA LYS A 488 9.49 -12.16 -42.20
C LYS A 488 9.25 -13.36 -41.30
N SER A 489 8.72 -13.12 -40.10
CA SER A 489 8.30 -14.16 -39.17
C SER A 489 6.98 -13.81 -38.50
N ILE A 490 6.17 -14.86 -38.28
CA ILE A 490 5.01 -14.83 -37.41
C ILE A 490 5.16 -16.04 -36.50
N GLU A 491 5.43 -15.80 -35.22
CA GLU A 491 5.58 -16.86 -34.22
C GLU A 491 4.34 -16.88 -33.31
N ILE A 492 3.85 -18.08 -33.01
CA ILE A 492 2.55 -18.27 -32.35
C ILE A 492 2.69 -19.22 -31.18
N GLY A 493 2.40 -18.72 -29.97
CA GLY A 493 2.32 -19.51 -28.75
C GLY A 493 0.88 -19.92 -28.44
N GLU A 494 0.59 -21.22 -28.54
CA GLU A 494 -0.68 -21.83 -28.15
C GLU A 494 -0.71 -22.18 -26.66
N ARG A 495 -1.90 -22.47 -26.12
CA ARG A 495 -2.05 -23.05 -24.79
C ARG A 495 -1.21 -24.32 -24.63
N GLY A 496 -0.39 -24.35 -23.59
CA GLY A 496 0.50 -25.45 -23.23
C GLY A 496 1.75 -24.93 -22.53
N ASN A 497 2.41 -25.77 -21.73
CA ASN A 497 3.67 -25.38 -21.11
C ASN A 497 4.82 -25.67 -22.06
N ALA A 498 5.85 -24.82 -22.10
CA ALA A 498 7.06 -25.15 -22.84
C ALA A 498 7.75 -26.37 -22.21
N ILE A 499 7.75 -26.46 -20.87
CA ILE A 499 8.19 -27.62 -20.10
C ILE A 499 7.12 -27.98 -19.06
N SER A 500 6.50 -29.15 -19.22
CA SER A 500 5.53 -29.70 -18.27
C SER A 500 6.22 -30.61 -17.26
N VAL A 501 6.13 -30.29 -15.97
CA VAL A 501 6.73 -31.07 -14.88
C VAL A 501 5.64 -31.80 -14.11
N ASN A 502 5.47 -33.09 -14.42
CA ASN A 502 4.47 -33.95 -13.78
C ASN A 502 5.11 -34.98 -12.83
N ALA A 503 6.38 -34.79 -12.47
CA ALA A 503 7.16 -35.75 -11.70
C ALA A 503 8.16 -35.04 -10.78
N PRO A 504 8.55 -35.66 -9.65
CA PRO A 504 9.49 -35.05 -8.71
C PRO A 504 10.96 -35.19 -9.18
N GLY A 505 11.83 -34.38 -8.59
CA GLY A 505 13.29 -34.44 -8.80
C GLY A 505 13.76 -33.88 -10.13
N VAL A 506 12.98 -32.98 -10.76
CA VAL A 506 13.32 -32.41 -12.06
C VAL A 506 14.20 -31.18 -11.87
N THR A 507 15.25 -31.08 -12.68
CA THR A 507 16.06 -29.85 -12.80
C THR A 507 15.97 -29.32 -14.22
N VAL A 508 15.59 -28.05 -14.37
CA VAL A 508 15.65 -27.28 -15.61
C VAL A 508 16.76 -26.26 -15.46
N ASP A 509 17.79 -26.35 -16.28
CA ASP A 509 19.03 -25.60 -16.12
C ASP A 509 19.48 -25.02 -17.46
N ASN A 510 19.94 -23.77 -17.48
CA ASN A 510 20.71 -23.22 -18.60
C ASN A 510 20.01 -23.18 -19.97
N LEU A 511 18.68 -23.03 -20.00
CA LEU A 511 17.87 -22.98 -21.22
C LEU A 511 17.33 -21.57 -21.48
N HIS A 512 17.08 -21.24 -22.74
CA HIS A 512 16.20 -20.14 -23.13
C HIS A 512 14.81 -20.71 -23.45
N ILE A 513 13.75 -20.21 -22.82
CA ILE A 513 12.39 -20.73 -22.92
C ILE A 513 11.44 -19.61 -23.36
N THR A 514 10.79 -19.78 -24.51
CA THR A 514 10.08 -18.68 -25.18
C THR A 514 8.81 -19.12 -25.93
N LEU A 515 7.95 -18.14 -26.25
CA LEU A 515 6.83 -18.23 -27.18
C LEU A 515 5.81 -19.33 -26.87
N THR A 516 5.49 -19.54 -25.59
CA THR A 516 4.36 -20.39 -25.19
C THR A 516 3.14 -19.56 -24.81
N GLY A 517 1.93 -20.07 -25.02
CA GLY A 517 0.71 -19.39 -24.61
C GLY A 517 0.36 -19.59 -23.13
N SER A 518 0.99 -20.53 -22.42
CA SER A 518 0.76 -20.79 -20.99
C SER A 518 2.04 -20.54 -20.17
N HIS A 519 2.62 -21.57 -19.55
CA HIS A 519 3.75 -21.42 -18.64
C HIS A 519 5.08 -21.81 -19.31
N GLY A 520 6.19 -21.17 -18.93
CA GLY A 520 7.53 -21.60 -19.34
C GLY A 520 7.84 -22.98 -18.78
N VAL A 521 7.94 -23.07 -17.46
CA VAL A 521 7.95 -24.32 -16.70
C VAL A 521 6.69 -24.36 -15.84
N GLY A 522 5.81 -25.34 -16.07
CA GLY A 522 4.59 -25.49 -15.28
C GLY A 522 4.49 -26.88 -14.66
N ALA A 523 4.21 -26.91 -13.36
CA ALA A 523 4.07 -28.12 -12.57
C ALA A 523 2.74 -28.15 -11.81
N GLY A 524 2.18 -29.34 -11.63
CA GLY A 524 1.19 -29.58 -10.57
C GLY A 524 1.88 -29.85 -9.22
N THR A 525 1.16 -30.50 -8.30
CA THR A 525 1.77 -31.00 -7.06
C THR A 525 3.02 -31.84 -7.33
N THR A 526 4.18 -31.42 -6.81
CA THR A 526 5.48 -32.04 -7.09
C THR A 526 6.44 -31.94 -5.89
N LYS A 527 7.67 -32.46 -6.03
CA LYS A 527 8.75 -32.31 -5.05
C LYS A 527 10.09 -32.16 -5.76
N ASN A 528 11.03 -31.44 -5.13
CA ASN A 528 12.39 -31.26 -5.62
C ASN A 528 12.42 -30.78 -7.08
N LEU A 529 11.76 -29.66 -7.36
CA LEU A 529 11.85 -28.96 -8.65
C LEU A 529 12.87 -27.83 -8.53
N THR A 530 13.91 -27.88 -9.35
CA THR A 530 14.89 -26.81 -9.48
C THR A 530 14.80 -26.18 -10.86
N VAL A 531 14.71 -24.85 -10.92
CA VAL A 531 14.74 -24.08 -12.18
C VAL A 531 15.77 -22.98 -12.05
N ARG A 532 16.87 -23.08 -12.81
CA ARG A 532 18.02 -22.20 -12.62
C ARG A 532 18.71 -21.82 -13.91
N ASN A 533 19.44 -20.70 -13.88
CA ASN A 533 20.30 -20.28 -14.99
C ASN A 533 19.54 -20.11 -16.32
N CYS A 534 18.22 -19.94 -16.30
CA CYS A 534 17.40 -19.89 -17.51
C CYS A 534 17.04 -18.46 -17.90
N VAL A 535 16.77 -18.27 -19.19
CA VAL A 535 16.14 -17.06 -19.73
C VAL A 535 14.70 -17.40 -20.10
N PHE A 536 13.75 -16.59 -19.67
CA PHE A 536 12.33 -16.71 -20.03
C PHE A 536 11.85 -15.42 -20.66
N ASP A 537 11.27 -15.51 -21.86
CA ASP A 537 10.69 -14.34 -22.52
C ASP A 537 9.45 -14.62 -23.38
N TRP A 538 8.65 -13.57 -23.59
CA TRP A 538 7.51 -13.58 -24.52
C TRP A 538 6.57 -14.77 -24.29
N LEU A 539 6.14 -14.94 -23.04
CA LEU A 539 5.31 -16.07 -22.60
C LEU A 539 3.91 -15.65 -22.15
N GLY A 540 2.95 -16.56 -22.34
CA GLY A 540 1.63 -16.52 -21.75
C GLY A 540 0.55 -15.92 -22.66
N GLY A 541 -0.57 -15.59 -22.05
CA GLY A 541 -1.67 -14.87 -22.69
C GLY A 541 -2.86 -15.71 -23.15
N SER A 542 -2.78 -17.04 -23.04
CA SER A 542 -3.92 -17.91 -23.32
C SER A 542 -5.05 -17.62 -22.33
N ILE A 543 -6.27 -18.01 -22.66
CA ILE A 543 -7.45 -17.80 -21.81
C ILE A 543 -7.66 -18.97 -20.85
N LEU A 544 -7.90 -18.68 -19.56
CA LEU A 544 -8.41 -19.63 -18.58
C LEU A 544 -9.87 -19.95 -18.90
N THR A 545 -10.12 -21.12 -19.47
CA THR A 545 -11.47 -21.52 -19.87
C THR A 545 -12.31 -21.94 -18.66
N GLY A 546 -13.48 -21.32 -18.49
CA GLY A 546 -14.44 -21.64 -17.42
C GLY A 546 -14.16 -21.00 -16.06
N PHE A 547 -13.14 -20.14 -15.96
CA PHE A 547 -12.82 -19.40 -14.74
C PHE A 547 -13.85 -18.29 -14.49
N ASP A 548 -14.36 -18.17 -13.26
CA ASP A 548 -15.45 -17.24 -12.87
C ASP A 548 -16.68 -17.26 -13.79
N GLY A 549 -16.93 -18.38 -14.47
CA GLY A 549 -18.05 -18.54 -15.40
C GLY A 549 -17.89 -17.79 -16.72
N ALA A 550 -16.71 -17.25 -17.02
CA ALA A 550 -16.39 -16.53 -18.26
C ALA A 550 -15.09 -17.03 -18.90
N ASN A 551 -14.82 -16.60 -20.13
CA ASN A 551 -13.59 -16.91 -20.88
C ASN A 551 -12.84 -15.62 -21.24
N VAL A 552 -12.61 -14.76 -20.24
CA VAL A 552 -12.02 -13.43 -20.43
C VAL A 552 -10.68 -13.21 -19.72
N THR A 553 -10.29 -14.14 -18.86
CA THR A 553 -9.07 -14.05 -18.04
C THR A 553 -7.91 -14.71 -18.78
N GLY A 554 -6.89 -13.91 -19.13
CA GLY A 554 -5.63 -14.45 -19.65
C GLY A 554 -4.73 -14.96 -18.53
N TYR A 555 -3.81 -15.88 -18.83
CA TYR A 555 -2.83 -16.41 -17.88
C TYR A 555 -1.50 -16.76 -18.57
N GLY A 556 -0.46 -16.98 -17.77
CA GLY A 556 0.79 -17.57 -18.25
C GLY A 556 2.00 -17.05 -17.47
N ASN A 557 2.69 -17.98 -16.82
CA ASN A 557 3.77 -17.69 -15.85
C ASN A 557 5.13 -18.19 -16.37
N ALA A 558 6.24 -17.58 -15.97
CA ALA A 558 7.54 -18.14 -16.37
C ALA A 558 7.79 -19.47 -15.67
N VAL A 559 7.63 -19.51 -14.34
CA VAL A 559 7.78 -20.74 -13.53
C VAL A 559 6.63 -20.87 -12.54
N GLU A 560 5.90 -21.98 -12.63
CA GLU A 560 4.73 -22.25 -11.80
C GLU A 560 4.78 -23.63 -11.15
N VAL A 561 4.37 -23.66 -9.87
CA VAL A 561 3.78 -24.83 -9.25
C VAL A 561 2.34 -24.53 -8.83
N TYR A 562 1.37 -25.25 -9.40
CA TYR A 562 -0.04 -25.22 -8.99
C TYR A 562 -0.38 -26.45 -8.14
N GLY A 563 -0.37 -26.31 -6.81
CA GLY A 563 -0.61 -27.41 -5.88
C GLY A 563 0.35 -27.46 -4.69
N GLY A 564 0.58 -28.68 -4.19
CA GLY A 564 1.47 -28.90 -3.05
C GLY A 564 2.92 -29.09 -3.51
N VAL A 565 3.87 -28.57 -2.76
CA VAL A 565 5.29 -28.68 -3.10
C VAL A 565 6.18 -28.80 -1.88
N GLU A 566 7.25 -29.60 -2.01
CA GLU A 566 8.35 -29.67 -1.03
C GLU A 566 9.67 -29.73 -1.80
N GLY A 567 10.51 -28.70 -1.65
CA GLY A 567 11.73 -28.51 -2.45
C GLY A 567 11.43 -27.84 -3.78
N TYR A 568 11.22 -26.53 -3.78
CA TYR A 568 11.02 -25.72 -4.99
C TYR A 568 12.01 -24.56 -5.02
N HIS A 569 13.05 -24.69 -5.83
CA HIS A 569 14.18 -23.77 -5.85
C HIS A 569 14.28 -23.10 -7.22
N VAL A 570 14.10 -21.79 -7.27
CA VAL A 570 14.14 -21.01 -8.52
C VAL A 570 15.16 -19.90 -8.37
N TYR A 571 16.29 -19.99 -9.07
CA TYR A 571 17.37 -19.04 -8.86
C TYR A 571 18.26 -18.75 -10.06
N ASN A 572 18.88 -17.56 -10.04
CA ASN A 572 19.74 -17.06 -11.11
C ASN A 572 19.06 -17.18 -12.48
N ASN A 573 17.80 -16.76 -12.60
CA ASN A 573 17.07 -16.70 -13.86
C ASN A 573 16.89 -15.25 -14.30
N TRP A 574 16.82 -15.04 -15.62
CA TRP A 574 16.42 -13.77 -16.22
C TRP A 574 15.05 -13.94 -16.87
N ILE A 575 14.05 -13.28 -16.30
CA ILE A 575 12.64 -13.46 -16.65
C ILE A 575 12.11 -12.12 -17.11
N TYR A 576 11.63 -12.01 -18.35
CA TYR A 576 11.04 -10.76 -18.83
C TYR A 576 9.91 -10.95 -19.82
N GLN A 577 9.06 -9.94 -19.99
CA GLN A 577 7.95 -9.98 -20.95
C GLN A 577 7.03 -11.20 -20.74
N ILE A 578 6.62 -11.40 -19.49
CA ILE A 578 5.71 -12.48 -19.09
C ILE A 578 4.31 -11.92 -18.96
N TYR A 579 3.32 -12.64 -19.48
CA TYR A 579 1.96 -12.17 -19.51
C TYR A 579 1.39 -11.92 -18.12
N ASP A 580 1.61 -12.87 -17.20
CA ASP A 580 1.05 -12.88 -15.86
C ASP A 580 2.17 -12.81 -14.82
N THR A 581 2.68 -13.94 -14.31
CA THR A 581 3.62 -13.96 -13.20
C THR A 581 5.00 -14.48 -13.59
N GLY A 582 6.07 -13.84 -13.14
CA GLY A 582 7.42 -14.39 -13.23
C GLY A 582 7.53 -15.74 -12.51
N ILE A 583 7.48 -15.75 -11.19
CA ILE A 583 7.61 -16.96 -10.36
C ILE A 583 6.39 -17.10 -9.44
N THR A 584 5.78 -18.27 -9.40
CA THR A 584 4.65 -18.55 -8.50
C THR A 584 4.68 -19.95 -7.90
N HIS A 585 4.22 -20.03 -6.65
CA HIS A 585 3.69 -21.25 -6.05
C HIS A 585 2.28 -20.95 -5.54
N GLN A 586 1.30 -21.63 -6.12
CA GLN A 586 -0.09 -21.24 -5.96
C GLN A 586 -1.05 -22.42 -5.84
N PHE A 587 -2.14 -22.22 -5.12
CA PHE A 587 -3.20 -23.20 -5.01
C PHE A 587 -4.51 -22.56 -4.56
N SER A 588 -5.52 -22.62 -5.42
CA SER A 588 -6.88 -22.18 -5.07
C SER A 588 -7.64 -23.31 -4.38
N TYR A 589 -8.70 -22.96 -3.65
CA TYR A 589 -9.54 -23.96 -2.98
C TYR A 589 -10.08 -25.02 -3.94
N ASP A 590 -9.83 -26.28 -3.60
CA ASP A 590 -10.48 -27.45 -4.17
C ASP A 590 -10.95 -28.36 -3.01
N GLU A 591 -12.25 -28.66 -2.97
CA GLU A 591 -12.85 -29.48 -1.91
C GLU A 591 -12.38 -30.93 -1.92
N SER A 592 -11.91 -31.43 -3.07
CA SER A 592 -11.37 -32.78 -3.22
C SER A 592 -9.98 -32.91 -2.60
N ILE A 593 -9.23 -31.81 -2.51
CA ILE A 593 -7.89 -31.77 -1.93
C ILE A 593 -7.96 -31.44 -0.44
N LYS A 594 -7.97 -32.50 0.38
CA LYS A 594 -8.07 -32.39 1.84
C LYS A 594 -6.83 -31.80 2.50
N ARG A 595 -5.64 -31.98 1.92
CA ARG A 595 -4.40 -31.42 2.45
C ARG A 595 -3.51 -30.88 1.34
N ASN A 596 -3.04 -29.64 1.49
CA ASN A 596 -2.05 -29.02 0.61
C ASN A 596 -0.92 -28.42 1.45
N ILE A 597 0.32 -28.82 1.16
CA ILE A 597 1.52 -28.29 1.83
C ILE A 597 2.40 -27.65 0.79
N MET A 598 2.92 -26.47 1.09
CA MET A 598 3.98 -25.80 0.36
C MET A 598 5.15 -25.61 1.33
N ALA A 599 6.27 -26.28 1.10
CA ALA A 599 7.41 -26.26 2.01
C ALA A 599 8.75 -26.24 1.28
N ASP A 600 9.81 -25.75 1.93
CA ASP A 600 11.16 -25.72 1.37
C ASP A 600 11.17 -25.06 -0.02
N ILE A 601 10.86 -23.76 -0.02
CA ILE A 601 10.76 -22.94 -1.23
C ILE A 601 11.80 -21.85 -1.14
N GLU A 602 12.59 -21.67 -2.18
CA GLU A 602 13.64 -20.65 -2.25
C GLU A 602 13.63 -19.97 -3.61
N TYR A 603 13.46 -18.66 -3.60
CA TYR A 603 13.59 -17.79 -4.78
C TYR A 603 14.73 -16.82 -4.53
N ASN A 604 15.82 -16.96 -5.30
CA ASN A 604 16.97 -16.07 -5.12
C ASN A 604 17.74 -15.71 -6.38
N ASP A 605 18.37 -14.54 -6.37
CA ASP A 605 19.20 -14.04 -7.47
C ASP A 605 18.48 -13.99 -8.84
N ASN A 606 17.13 -13.92 -8.86
CA ASN A 606 16.38 -13.79 -10.11
C ASN A 606 16.25 -12.33 -10.51
N LEU A 607 16.49 -12.02 -11.78
CA LEU A 607 16.13 -10.74 -12.40
C LEU A 607 14.79 -10.90 -13.11
N ILE A 608 13.77 -10.16 -12.67
CA ILE A 608 12.40 -10.24 -13.17
C ILE A 608 11.96 -8.87 -13.66
N GLU A 609 11.74 -8.73 -14.96
CA GLU A 609 11.49 -7.43 -15.61
C GLU A 609 10.19 -7.46 -16.44
N TYR A 610 9.46 -6.36 -16.56
CA TYR A 610 8.34 -6.26 -17.53
C TYR A 610 7.30 -7.41 -17.42
N CYS A 611 6.92 -7.77 -16.19
CA CYS A 611 5.89 -8.76 -15.89
C CYS A 611 4.66 -8.08 -15.26
N PHE A 612 3.50 -8.73 -15.27
CA PHE A 612 2.35 -8.21 -14.52
C PHE A 612 2.56 -8.43 -13.02
N TRP A 613 2.88 -9.66 -12.63
CA TRP A 613 3.43 -10.00 -11.32
C TRP A 613 4.88 -10.43 -11.48
N SER A 614 5.78 -9.98 -10.59
CA SER A 614 7.13 -10.58 -10.56
C SER A 614 7.10 -11.88 -9.78
N ILE A 615 6.54 -11.85 -8.57
CA ILE A 615 6.41 -13.00 -7.67
C ILE A 615 5.00 -13.04 -7.09
N GLU A 616 4.39 -14.22 -7.11
CA GLU A 616 3.06 -14.46 -6.54
C GLU A 616 3.06 -15.70 -5.63
N TYR A 617 2.31 -15.59 -4.54
CA TYR A 617 2.03 -16.70 -3.65
C TYR A 617 0.58 -16.68 -3.18
N TYR A 618 -0.09 -17.84 -3.25
CA TYR A 618 -1.26 -18.13 -2.43
C TYR A 618 -1.49 -19.61 -2.21
N ASN A 619 -1.98 -19.96 -1.04
CA ASN A 619 -2.41 -21.28 -0.61
C ASN A 619 -3.77 -21.14 0.08
N SER A 620 -4.83 -20.95 -0.70
CA SER A 620 -6.15 -20.57 -0.19
C SER A 620 -6.68 -21.60 0.81
N THR A 621 -7.12 -21.12 1.98
CA THR A 621 -7.85 -21.94 2.95
C THR A 621 -9.04 -22.59 2.29
N GLY A 622 -9.28 -23.85 2.61
CA GLY A 622 -10.47 -24.52 2.12
C GLY A 622 -11.60 -24.53 3.13
N GLY A 623 -12.75 -25.03 2.70
CA GLY A 623 -13.89 -25.30 3.58
C GLY A 623 -13.60 -26.36 4.65
N ALA A 624 -14.62 -26.63 5.47
CA ALA A 624 -14.52 -27.57 6.59
C ALA A 624 -13.89 -28.92 6.20
N GLY A 625 -12.90 -29.37 6.97
CA GLY A 625 -12.20 -30.63 6.75
C GLY A 625 -11.05 -30.58 5.74
N THR A 626 -10.58 -29.38 5.40
CA THR A 626 -9.34 -29.18 4.64
C THR A 626 -8.24 -28.59 5.52
N TYR A 627 -6.98 -28.77 5.11
CA TYR A 627 -5.81 -28.21 5.79
C TYR A 627 -4.79 -27.67 4.78
N ARG A 628 -4.27 -26.48 5.04
CA ARG A 628 -3.28 -25.75 4.25
C ARG A 628 -2.11 -25.34 5.13
N GLU A 629 -0.91 -25.68 4.70
CA GLU A 629 0.32 -25.34 5.41
C GLU A 629 1.32 -24.76 4.43
N THR A 630 1.90 -23.61 4.78
CA THR A 630 3.05 -23.05 4.09
C THR A 630 4.18 -22.88 5.08
N ARG A 631 5.37 -23.42 4.82
CA ARG A 631 6.51 -23.26 5.72
C ARG A 631 7.86 -23.20 5.02
N ASP A 632 8.85 -22.58 5.65
CA ASP A 632 10.23 -22.57 5.17
C ASP A 632 10.30 -22.02 3.73
N VAL A 633 9.83 -20.78 3.58
CA VAL A 633 9.82 -20.04 2.31
C VAL A 633 10.80 -18.88 2.41
N TYR A 634 11.75 -18.82 1.49
CA TYR A 634 12.80 -17.81 1.47
C TYR A 634 12.77 -17.10 0.11
N VAL A 635 12.40 -15.83 0.10
CA VAL A 635 12.40 -14.97 -1.10
C VAL A 635 13.44 -13.90 -0.88
N HIS A 636 14.61 -14.01 -1.50
CA HIS A 636 15.71 -13.09 -1.20
C HIS A 636 16.62 -12.79 -2.37
N ASP A 637 17.27 -11.62 -2.33
CA ASP A 637 18.24 -11.20 -3.36
C ASP A 637 17.68 -11.16 -4.80
N ASN A 638 16.35 -11.15 -4.95
CA ASN A 638 15.72 -10.99 -6.25
C ASN A 638 15.67 -9.51 -6.65
N PHE A 639 15.78 -9.26 -7.94
CA PHE A 639 15.64 -7.93 -8.50
C PHE A 639 14.43 -7.91 -9.43
N CYS A 640 13.32 -7.40 -8.91
CA CYS A 640 12.09 -7.19 -9.66
C CYS A 640 12.10 -5.75 -10.16
N ARG A 641 11.83 -5.51 -11.45
CA ARG A 641 11.76 -4.14 -12.01
C ARG A 641 10.74 -3.96 -13.13
N PHE A 642 10.23 -2.74 -13.28
CA PHE A 642 9.31 -2.35 -14.36
C PHE A 642 8.02 -3.19 -14.38
N GLY A 643 7.46 -3.43 -13.18
CA GLY A 643 6.18 -4.13 -13.05
C GLY A 643 5.06 -3.36 -13.73
N GLY A 644 4.22 -4.06 -14.50
CA GLY A 644 3.11 -3.43 -15.23
C GLY A 644 3.50 -2.77 -16.56
N GLU A 645 4.78 -2.74 -16.94
CA GLU A 645 5.24 -2.15 -18.22
C GLU A 645 5.36 -3.17 -19.37
N GLY A 646 5.18 -4.46 -19.07
CA GLY A 646 5.30 -5.54 -20.04
C GLY A 646 4.12 -5.67 -21.01
N TRP A 647 4.32 -6.45 -22.07
CA TRP A 647 3.33 -6.64 -23.14
C TRP A 647 1.99 -7.19 -22.62
N GLY A 648 2.03 -8.05 -21.60
CA GLY A 648 0.84 -8.63 -20.97
C GLY A 648 0.06 -7.69 -20.06
N CYS A 649 0.63 -6.52 -19.78
CA CYS A 649 0.06 -5.54 -18.87
C CYS A 649 -0.85 -4.53 -19.56
N LYS A 650 -0.85 -4.47 -20.91
CA LYS A 650 -1.64 -3.52 -21.70
C LYS A 650 -3.12 -3.55 -21.28
N GLY A 651 -3.63 -2.41 -20.82
CA GLY A 651 -5.01 -2.24 -20.33
C GLY A 651 -5.28 -2.76 -18.91
N ARG A 652 -4.25 -3.20 -18.17
CA ARG A 652 -4.31 -3.62 -16.76
C ARG A 652 -3.16 -3.06 -15.90
N GLU A 653 -2.33 -2.19 -16.44
CA GLU A 653 -1.03 -1.71 -15.91
C GLU A 653 -1.13 -1.27 -14.43
N SER A 654 -2.14 -0.47 -14.10
CA SER A 654 -2.32 0.11 -12.76
C SER A 654 -2.64 -0.92 -11.65
N GLY A 655 -2.93 -2.17 -12.02
CA GLY A 655 -3.23 -3.27 -11.11
C GLY A 655 -2.05 -4.23 -10.88
N ALA A 656 -0.94 -4.08 -11.59
CA ALA A 656 0.23 -4.96 -11.52
C ALA A 656 0.96 -4.84 -10.18
N PRO A 657 1.11 -5.90 -9.37
CA PRO A 657 1.96 -5.87 -8.19
C PRO A 657 3.24 -6.69 -8.41
N MET A 658 4.40 -6.14 -8.03
CA MET A 658 5.66 -6.86 -8.20
C MET A 658 5.74 -8.08 -7.28
N TYR A 659 5.33 -7.92 -6.02
CA TYR A 659 5.26 -9.03 -5.07
C TYR A 659 3.87 -9.15 -4.45
N CYS A 660 3.24 -10.31 -4.61
CA CYS A 660 1.88 -10.56 -4.16
C CYS A 660 1.79 -11.75 -3.20
N ILE A 661 1.22 -11.51 -2.02
CA ILE A 661 0.90 -12.52 -1.00
C ILE A 661 -0.63 -12.55 -0.84
N ALA A 662 -1.29 -13.53 -1.47
CA ALA A 662 -2.74 -13.52 -1.69
C ALA A 662 -3.55 -14.53 -0.85
N SER A 663 -3.04 -15.03 0.28
CA SER A 663 -3.84 -15.85 1.21
C SER A 663 -3.18 -16.05 2.57
N LYS A 664 -3.98 -16.39 3.58
CA LYS A 664 -3.53 -16.88 4.89
C LYS A 664 -3.91 -18.37 5.04
N PRO A 665 -3.00 -19.34 4.81
CA PRO A 665 -3.29 -20.76 5.04
C PRO A 665 -3.55 -21.04 6.54
N ASP A 666 -3.99 -22.25 6.88
CA ASP A 666 -4.25 -22.64 8.28
C ASP A 666 -3.00 -22.54 9.17
N LYS A 667 -1.83 -22.75 8.57
CA LYS A 667 -0.53 -22.55 9.21
C LYS A 667 0.47 -21.93 8.24
N THR A 668 1.11 -20.85 8.68
CA THR A 668 2.31 -20.27 8.04
C THR A 668 3.45 -20.27 9.06
N GLU A 669 4.65 -20.69 8.67
CA GLU A 669 5.83 -20.71 9.52
C GLU A 669 7.10 -20.41 8.71
N ASN A 670 8.02 -19.58 9.20
CA ASN A 670 9.28 -19.26 8.52
C ASN A 670 9.11 -18.80 7.05
N TYR A 671 8.21 -17.85 6.80
CA TYR A 671 8.13 -17.17 5.52
C TYR A 671 8.94 -15.88 5.59
N VAL A 672 10.07 -15.83 4.89
CA VAL A 672 11.03 -14.72 4.92
C VAL A 672 11.14 -14.07 3.55
N THR A 673 11.05 -12.74 3.50
CA THR A 673 11.28 -11.91 2.32
C THR A 673 12.36 -10.88 2.66
N GLU A 674 13.56 -11.04 2.12
CA GLU A 674 14.68 -10.17 2.49
C GLU A 674 15.64 -9.80 1.35
N ASN A 675 16.26 -8.62 1.44
CA ASN A 675 17.27 -8.15 0.47
C ASN A 675 16.79 -8.12 -1.00
N ASN A 676 15.48 -8.11 -1.25
CA ASN A 676 14.96 -7.95 -2.60
C ASN A 676 14.96 -6.48 -3.01
N ILE A 677 15.05 -6.22 -4.31
CA ILE A 677 14.84 -4.88 -4.89
C ILE A 677 13.55 -4.91 -5.70
N PHE A 678 12.62 -4.02 -5.37
CA PHE A 678 11.40 -3.75 -6.13
C PHE A 678 11.53 -2.37 -6.76
N ASP A 679 11.95 -2.31 -8.02
CA ASP A 679 12.28 -1.07 -8.74
C ASP A 679 11.25 -0.70 -9.80
N ARG A 680 10.50 0.37 -9.54
CA ARG A 680 9.51 0.99 -10.43
C ARG A 680 8.40 0.04 -10.89
N CYS A 681 7.17 0.44 -10.60
CA CYS A 681 5.98 -0.31 -11.01
C CYS A 681 4.87 0.67 -11.36
N LEU A 682 4.13 0.41 -12.44
CA LEU A 682 2.92 1.18 -12.77
C LEU A 682 1.75 0.88 -11.82
N GLY A 683 1.78 -0.29 -11.17
CA GLY A 683 0.87 -0.66 -10.09
C GLY A 683 1.57 -0.58 -8.73
N TYR A 684 1.68 -1.69 -8.02
CA TYR A 684 2.17 -1.74 -6.63
C TYR A 684 3.53 -2.44 -6.56
N LEU A 685 4.40 -2.02 -5.65
CA LEU A 685 5.62 -2.79 -5.33
C LEU A 685 5.24 -4.05 -4.52
N VAL A 686 4.32 -3.92 -3.57
CA VAL A 686 3.87 -5.04 -2.71
C VAL A 686 2.35 -5.08 -2.63
N SER A 687 1.75 -6.25 -2.71
CA SER A 687 0.30 -6.44 -2.55
C SER A 687 -0.01 -7.59 -1.61
N THR A 688 -1.00 -7.38 -0.73
CA THR A 688 -1.52 -8.42 0.15
C THR A 688 -3.05 -8.48 0.11
N TYR A 689 -3.58 -9.69 0.16
CA TYR A 689 -5.02 -9.95 0.30
C TYR A 689 -5.28 -10.68 1.62
N GLY A 690 -5.76 -9.96 2.64
CA GLY A 690 -6.05 -10.52 3.98
C GLY A 690 -5.80 -9.51 5.11
N GLU A 691 -6.02 -9.94 6.36
CA GLU A 691 -5.77 -9.12 7.57
C GLU A 691 -4.27 -8.86 7.84
N ASN A 692 -3.95 -8.07 8.87
CA ASN A 692 -2.59 -7.69 9.26
C ASN A 692 -1.59 -8.87 9.23
N MET A 693 -0.50 -8.68 8.47
CA MET A 693 0.49 -9.70 8.16
C MET A 693 1.68 -9.73 9.14
N ALA A 694 1.75 -8.75 10.05
CA ALA A 694 2.83 -8.62 11.02
C ALA A 694 2.97 -9.88 11.89
N GLY A 695 4.19 -10.44 11.94
CA GLY A 695 4.52 -11.63 12.71
C GLY A 695 4.12 -12.97 12.08
N ILE A 696 3.49 -12.96 10.90
CA ILE A 696 3.23 -14.16 10.09
C ILE A 696 4.29 -14.29 8.98
N TYR A 697 4.52 -13.18 8.27
CA TYR A 697 5.56 -13.05 7.25
C TYR A 697 6.64 -12.13 7.79
N VAL A 698 7.90 -12.48 7.54
CA VAL A 698 9.07 -11.74 8.01
C VAL A 698 9.66 -10.98 6.83
N PHE A 699 9.66 -9.67 6.91
CA PHE A 699 10.28 -8.79 5.91
C PHE A 699 11.54 -8.17 6.50
N ARG A 700 12.64 -8.11 5.75
CA ARG A 700 13.89 -7.47 6.21
C ARG A 700 14.69 -6.87 5.06
N SER A 701 15.16 -5.65 5.23
CA SER A 701 16.16 -5.03 4.34
C SER A 701 15.76 -5.03 2.85
N ASN A 702 14.47 -5.04 2.51
CA ASN A 702 14.08 -4.91 1.11
C ASN A 702 14.21 -3.45 0.67
N THR A 703 14.53 -3.26 -0.60
CA THR A 703 14.64 -1.95 -1.23
C THR A 703 13.44 -1.71 -2.13
N TYR A 704 12.78 -0.58 -1.94
CA TYR A 704 11.60 -0.15 -2.68
C TYR A 704 11.95 1.13 -3.43
N VAL A 705 11.95 1.08 -4.76
CA VAL A 705 12.31 2.23 -5.61
C VAL A 705 11.07 2.69 -6.38
N GLN A 706 10.62 3.92 -6.16
CA GLN A 706 9.39 4.42 -6.78
C GLN A 706 9.35 5.96 -6.75
N PRO A 707 8.68 6.63 -7.72
CA PRO A 707 8.43 8.07 -7.63
C PRO A 707 7.59 8.43 -6.41
N ASN A 708 7.85 9.62 -5.85
CA ASN A 708 7.02 10.15 -4.77
C ASN A 708 5.56 10.28 -5.23
N GLY A 709 4.62 9.89 -4.39
CA GLY A 709 3.18 9.94 -4.67
C GLY A 709 2.68 8.88 -5.65
N ALA A 710 3.53 7.96 -6.16
CA ALA A 710 3.07 6.82 -6.95
C ALA A 710 2.55 5.69 -6.04
N LYS A 711 1.87 4.70 -6.63
CA LYS A 711 1.35 3.55 -5.89
C LYS A 711 2.50 2.74 -5.28
N PHE A 712 2.38 2.42 -3.99
CA PHE A 712 3.39 1.68 -3.24
C PHE A 712 2.92 0.28 -2.91
N ALA A 713 1.86 0.16 -2.11
CA ALA A 713 1.36 -1.12 -1.66
C ALA A 713 -0.16 -1.19 -1.70
N ARG A 714 -0.70 -2.39 -1.93
CA ARG A 714 -2.13 -2.66 -1.77
C ARG A 714 -2.33 -3.58 -0.57
N VAL A 715 -3.14 -3.12 0.38
CA VAL A 715 -3.34 -3.80 1.67
C VAL A 715 -4.81 -3.75 2.04
N THR A 716 -5.47 -4.90 2.24
CA THR A 716 -6.89 -4.96 2.64
C THR A 716 -7.81 -4.09 1.76
N ASP A 717 -7.59 -4.09 0.43
CA ASP A 717 -8.27 -3.22 -0.55
C ASP A 717 -8.04 -1.70 -0.42
N ALA A 718 -7.10 -1.27 0.42
CA ALA A 718 -6.62 0.10 0.47
C ALA A 718 -5.34 0.26 -0.35
N ASP A 719 -5.28 1.34 -1.13
CA ASP A 719 -4.09 1.76 -1.85
C ASP A 719 -3.23 2.63 -0.94
N TRP A 720 -1.97 2.25 -0.78
CA TRP A 720 -0.94 3.07 -0.13
C TRP A 720 -0.08 3.71 -1.18
N MET A 721 0.20 5.00 -0.98
CA MET A 721 1.09 5.76 -1.83
C MET A 721 2.52 5.70 -1.29
N PHE A 722 3.48 5.89 -2.19
CA PHE A 722 4.89 6.00 -1.87
C PHE A 722 5.15 7.42 -1.38
N ASP A 723 5.06 7.61 -0.08
CA ASP A 723 5.12 8.91 0.59
C ASP A 723 5.96 8.81 1.87
N GLY A 724 6.06 9.90 2.63
CA GLY A 724 6.86 9.93 3.86
C GLY A 724 6.43 8.99 4.98
N ALA A 725 5.25 8.38 4.88
CA ALA A 725 4.78 7.36 5.82
C ALA A 725 5.00 5.92 5.31
N ALA A 726 5.56 5.73 4.11
CA ALA A 726 5.77 4.41 3.51
C ALA A 726 6.62 3.49 4.40
N ALA A 727 7.74 3.97 4.94
CA ALA A 727 8.62 3.19 5.82
C ALA A 727 7.90 2.75 7.10
N ASP A 728 7.19 3.65 7.77
CA ASP A 728 6.41 3.34 8.98
C ASP A 728 5.29 2.33 8.70
N ARG A 729 4.66 2.43 7.53
CA ARG A 729 3.64 1.46 7.09
C ARG A 729 4.24 0.07 6.90
N MET A 730 5.45 -0.04 6.33
CA MET A 730 6.15 -1.32 6.19
C MET A 730 6.49 -1.95 7.53
N GLU A 731 7.08 -1.18 8.45
CA GLU A 731 7.36 -1.65 9.81
C GLU A 731 6.09 -2.07 10.55
N LYS A 732 5.04 -1.26 10.50
CA LYS A 732 3.82 -1.51 11.28
C LYS A 732 3.00 -2.68 10.75
N TYR A 733 2.89 -2.84 9.44
CA TYR A 733 2.00 -3.82 8.83
C TYR A 733 2.70 -5.11 8.41
N PHE A 734 3.93 -5.00 7.91
CA PHE A 734 4.73 -6.15 7.52
C PHE A 734 5.73 -6.57 8.60
N GLY A 735 5.92 -5.75 9.65
CA GLY A 735 6.96 -6.02 10.64
C GLY A 735 8.35 -5.86 10.05
N GLU A 736 8.50 -5.10 8.95
CA GLU A 736 9.75 -5.10 8.20
C GLU A 736 10.90 -4.51 8.98
N GLU A 737 12.00 -5.26 9.11
CA GLU A 737 13.21 -4.78 9.75
C GLU A 737 14.05 -3.99 8.74
N SER A 738 14.25 -2.68 8.97
CA SER A 738 15.13 -1.80 8.17
C SER A 738 14.75 -1.71 6.68
N PRO A 739 13.51 -1.33 6.31
CA PRO A 739 13.16 -1.12 4.90
C PRO A 739 13.99 0.03 4.30
N VAL A 740 14.34 -0.08 3.02
CA VAL A 740 15.00 1.00 2.27
C VAL A 740 14.02 1.54 1.23
N LEU A 741 13.69 2.82 1.33
CA LEU A 741 12.73 3.53 0.49
C LEU A 741 13.51 4.50 -0.41
N ALA A 742 13.85 4.06 -1.61
CA ALA A 742 14.58 4.85 -2.58
C ALA A 742 13.60 5.68 -3.43
N VAL A 743 13.52 6.97 -3.17
CA VAL A 743 12.51 7.84 -3.77
C VAL A 743 13.05 8.54 -5.00
N ILE A 744 12.36 8.36 -6.12
CA ILE A 744 12.67 9.10 -7.35
C ILE A 744 12.05 10.50 -7.21
N VAL A 745 12.92 11.51 -7.22
CA VAL A 745 12.56 12.94 -7.24
C VAL A 745 12.75 13.45 -8.67
N GLU A 746 11.73 14.09 -9.22
CA GLU A 746 11.74 14.67 -10.58
C GLU A 746 12.50 15.99 -10.66
#